data_AF-A0AAD3SJJ6-F1
#
_entry.id   AF-A0AAD3SJJ6-F1
#
_cell.length_a   1.000
_cell.length_b   1.000
_cell.length_c   1.000
_cell.angle_alpha   90.00
_cell.angle_beta   90.00
_cell.angle_gamma   90.00
#
_symmetry.space_group_name_H-M   'P 1'
#
loop_
_entity.id
_entity.type
_entity.pdbx_description
1 polymer ?
#
loop_
_entity_poly.entity_id
_entity_poly.type
_entity_poly.pdbx_seq_one_letter_code
_entity_poly.pdbx_strand_id
1 'polypeptide(L)'
;MDEELLELQRQLEFAQQAKSSIRLSDRNVVELVQKLQELQIIDFDLLHTVSGKEYITPERLRIEMVSEIKKLGRVSLIYLADTTGVDLYYVEKQSQVIVSDDPGLMLIYGEIISSFYWDTVAEEINERLQECSQIALAEIAAQLQVGSELVASVLESRLGTLVKGRLEGGQLYTPAYVARVNAMVRGAARAITVPTNLTALWNSLQQLLQETDGATGVAVDNSFFQSLFNGLIKEGEVFGSLRAGVHWTPTIFATAQKDTVDSFFSQNSFISYNALHKLGIIQPVQYLQSRYPEGIPLVTIFVHPSMIEMLDASVDDAIERNSWIDSLSVLPTLFGSQDASKILSLCPSVQLALKSHRAAILGESYVLSDGFIKDVFHHLEKEMQKFWIPGSSSSGLHDNNNLNKAGKIRNDSSTLSELNESGTEGGSSRSGSEKGSKKKKERSQGSARASANETDLDKQESLPTKSKKNQKKGKGALSIQVSRAKTTKEDSVGIPSEEWMLDNILSLVPEFEEQGINDPEIILKPLANHLRPMLLASWSERRKALFAENADRMKCVLDNLQKKLDESFLNMQLYEKALDLFVDDQSTSVALHRHLLRTTAASMVDMLLLNLDMHNKLKDGIEVEESQNPESVSLSPGDRINLAKDLPGSLSVKAVALAESLEGKRVETFITALGAVAEESGLLLKKLDKKLERTLLHSYRKELIWQVSTEADPVLLLPKVVSLLYLKIHNKALQAPGRATSAAVSRLKDKLDEPAYKILMDYHSATVTLLALMSAATNDDEDCTSDRILSKRELLESLMPALKGLVLGTSQSQDPN
;
A
#
# COMPACT_ATOMS: atom_id res chain seq x y z
N MET A 1 -2.86 -35.24 125.23
CA MET A 1 -2.01 -36.33 124.72
C MET A 1 -1.25 -37.01 125.86
N ASP A 2 -1.76 -37.97 126.60
CA ASP A 2 -3.09 -38.47 126.97
C ASP A 2 -2.72 -39.79 127.66
N GLU A 3 -2.90 -39.89 128.98
CA GLU A 3 -2.53 -41.10 129.72
C GLU A 3 -3.30 -42.33 129.19
N GLU A 4 -4.50 -42.12 128.65
CA GLU A 4 -5.24 -43.13 127.90
C GLU A 4 -4.47 -43.67 126.68
N LEU A 5 -3.75 -42.82 125.95
CA LEU A 5 -2.98 -43.23 124.77
C LEU A 5 -1.71 -44.01 125.16
N LEU A 6 -1.08 -43.65 126.28
CA LEU A 6 0.04 -44.42 126.87
C LEU A 6 -0.44 -45.76 127.46
N GLU A 7 -1.59 -45.78 128.12
CA GLU A 7 -2.16 -47.01 128.66
C GLU A 7 -2.68 -47.92 127.54
N LEU A 8 -3.26 -47.36 126.46
CA LEU A 8 -3.59 -48.10 125.23
C LEU A 8 -2.34 -48.65 124.55
N GLN A 9 -1.24 -47.87 124.46
CA GLN A 9 0.04 -48.39 123.97
C GLN A 9 0.54 -49.55 124.84
N ARG A 10 0.48 -49.44 126.18
CA ARG A 10 0.89 -50.51 127.10
C ARG A 10 0.00 -51.76 126.98
N GLN A 11 -1.31 -51.59 126.82
CA GLN A 11 -2.25 -52.68 126.61
C GLN A 11 -2.04 -53.37 125.25
N LEU A 12 -1.73 -52.59 124.21
CA LEU A 12 -1.40 -53.09 122.88
C LEU A 12 -0.05 -53.82 122.86
N GLU A 13 0.95 -53.30 123.56
CA GLU A 13 2.25 -53.95 123.76
C GLU A 13 2.10 -55.27 124.55
N PHE A 14 1.28 -55.28 125.61
CA PHE A 14 0.94 -56.50 126.35
C PHE A 14 0.19 -57.53 125.47
N ALA A 15 -0.75 -57.08 124.63
CA ALA A 15 -1.47 -57.93 123.68
C ALA A 15 -0.55 -58.48 122.56
N GLN A 16 0.45 -57.72 122.12
CA GLN A 16 1.46 -58.17 121.15
C GLN A 16 2.49 -59.12 121.75
N GLN A 17 2.86 -58.95 123.02
CA GLN A 17 3.74 -59.87 123.76
C GLN A 17 3.04 -61.18 124.14
N ALA A 18 1.71 -61.20 124.21
CA ALA A 18 0.93 -62.42 124.37
C ALA A 18 1.13 -63.35 123.15
N LYS A 19 1.92 -64.41 123.32
CA LYS A 19 2.10 -65.44 122.28
C LYS A 19 0.75 -66.09 121.95
N SER A 20 0.16 -65.71 120.82
CA SER A 20 -1.00 -66.37 120.22
C SER A 20 -0.71 -67.87 120.08
N SER A 21 -1.50 -68.71 120.75
CA SER A 21 -1.37 -70.18 120.70
C SER A 21 -1.61 -70.75 119.30
N ILE A 22 -2.24 -69.97 118.42
CA ILE A 22 -2.47 -70.26 117.02
C ILE A 22 -1.73 -69.18 116.21
N ARG A 23 -0.62 -69.55 115.57
CA ARG A 23 -0.09 -68.79 114.43
C ARG A 23 -0.84 -69.24 113.19
N LEU A 24 -1.60 -68.33 112.57
CA LEU A 24 -2.10 -68.54 111.23
C LEU A 24 -0.88 -68.62 110.28
N SER A 25 -0.85 -69.62 109.42
CA SER A 25 0.07 -69.63 108.28
C SER A 25 -0.39 -68.59 107.26
N ASP A 26 0.53 -68.09 106.42
CA ASP A 26 0.22 -67.12 105.37
C ASP A 26 -0.97 -67.58 104.50
N ARG A 27 -1.04 -68.88 104.20
CA ARG A 27 -2.17 -69.52 103.52
C ARG A 27 -3.48 -69.38 104.30
N ASN A 28 -3.49 -69.63 105.61
CA ASN A 28 -4.69 -69.48 106.43
C ASN A 28 -5.11 -68.01 106.55
N VAL A 29 -4.16 -67.06 106.50
CA VAL A 29 -4.48 -65.62 106.46
C VAL A 29 -5.16 -65.26 105.13
N VAL A 30 -4.63 -65.73 103.99
CA VAL A 30 -5.23 -65.55 102.66
C VAL A 30 -6.65 -66.16 102.61
N GLU A 31 -6.83 -67.40 103.06
CA GLU A 31 -8.14 -68.06 103.10
C GLU A 31 -9.13 -67.34 104.04
N LEU A 32 -8.65 -66.75 105.15
CA LEU A 32 -9.48 -65.92 106.04
C LEU A 32 -9.91 -64.61 105.37
N VAL A 33 -8.99 -63.88 104.74
CA VAL A 33 -9.29 -62.62 104.03
C VAL A 33 -10.29 -62.86 102.89
N GLN A 34 -10.11 -63.94 102.12
CA GLN A 34 -11.07 -64.35 101.10
C GLN A 34 -12.46 -64.64 101.69
N LYS A 35 -12.54 -65.32 102.85
CA LYS A 35 -13.82 -65.54 103.55
C LYS A 35 -14.45 -64.25 104.09
N LEU A 36 -13.65 -63.28 104.53
CA LEU A 36 -14.17 -61.97 104.97
C LEU A 36 -14.75 -61.15 103.80
N GLN A 37 -14.19 -61.28 102.59
CA GLN A 37 -14.75 -60.70 101.36
C GLN A 37 -16.03 -61.45 100.91
N GLU A 38 -16.04 -62.78 100.91
CA GLU A 38 -17.24 -63.58 100.57
C GLU A 38 -18.43 -63.27 101.48
N LEU A 39 -18.17 -62.96 102.76
CA LEU A 39 -19.19 -62.59 103.75
C LEU A 39 -19.57 -61.10 103.73
N GLN A 40 -19.02 -60.30 102.80
CA GLN A 40 -19.19 -58.84 102.71
C GLN A 40 -18.84 -58.08 104.01
N ILE A 41 -17.92 -58.63 104.81
CA ILE A 41 -17.37 -57.96 106.00
C ILE A 41 -16.24 -57.01 105.58
N ILE A 42 -15.52 -57.37 104.53
CA ILE A 42 -14.70 -56.46 103.72
C ILE A 42 -15.50 -56.19 102.45
N ASP A 43 -16.11 -55.02 102.34
CA ASP A 43 -17.02 -54.60 101.26
C ASP A 43 -16.32 -53.78 100.15
N PHE A 44 -15.02 -53.54 100.29
CA PHE A 44 -14.18 -52.79 99.36
C PHE A 44 -13.14 -53.68 98.64
N ASP A 45 -12.73 -53.24 97.44
CA ASP A 45 -11.70 -53.89 96.64
C ASP A 45 -10.36 -53.94 97.42
N LEU A 46 -9.74 -55.12 97.42
CA LEU A 46 -8.45 -55.37 98.07
C LEU A 46 -7.48 -55.91 97.03
N LEU A 47 -6.41 -55.16 96.76
CA LEU A 47 -5.33 -55.55 95.87
C LEU A 47 -4.29 -56.37 96.65
N HIS A 48 -3.48 -57.15 95.94
CA HIS A 48 -2.31 -57.81 96.52
C HIS A 48 -1.04 -57.33 95.81
N THR A 49 0.09 -57.35 96.51
CA THR A 49 1.39 -57.14 95.86
C THR A 49 1.72 -58.31 94.92
N VAL A 50 2.61 -58.09 93.95
CA VAL A 50 3.12 -59.13 93.02
C VAL A 50 3.79 -60.28 93.79
N SER A 51 4.29 -60.02 95.01
CA SER A 51 4.84 -61.02 95.92
C SER A 51 3.78 -61.93 96.59
N GLY A 52 2.51 -61.54 96.58
CA GLY A 52 1.39 -62.21 97.26
C GLY A 52 1.42 -62.12 98.79
N LYS A 53 2.34 -61.37 99.39
CA LYS A 53 2.54 -61.30 100.86
C LYS A 53 1.77 -60.19 101.55
N GLU A 54 1.35 -59.18 100.81
CA GLU A 54 0.75 -57.96 101.35
C GLU A 54 -0.52 -57.62 100.58
N TYR A 55 -1.53 -57.17 101.33
CA TYR A 55 -2.80 -56.68 100.80
C TYR A 55 -2.84 -55.15 100.93
N ILE A 56 -3.20 -54.48 99.83
CA ILE A 56 -3.17 -53.01 99.70
C ILE A 56 -4.56 -52.56 99.21
N THR A 57 -5.12 -51.53 99.84
CA THR A 57 -6.35 -50.91 99.35
C THR A 57 -6.05 -49.94 98.21
N PRO A 58 -6.96 -49.73 97.23
CA PRO A 58 -6.77 -48.76 96.16
C PRO A 58 -6.44 -47.35 96.68
N GLU A 59 -7.03 -46.95 97.80
CA GLU A 59 -6.73 -45.67 98.47
C GLU A 59 -5.31 -45.61 99.04
N ARG A 60 -4.79 -46.72 99.59
CA ARG A 60 -3.39 -46.78 100.05
C ARG A 60 -2.42 -46.69 98.88
N LEU A 61 -2.68 -47.43 97.79
CA LEU A 61 -1.92 -47.34 96.54
C LEU A 61 -1.93 -45.90 96.00
N ARG A 62 -3.09 -45.22 96.02
CA ARG A 62 -3.24 -43.82 95.61
C ARG A 62 -2.32 -42.90 96.41
N ILE A 63 -2.29 -43.04 97.74
CA ILE A 63 -1.43 -42.22 98.62
C ILE A 63 0.05 -42.44 98.33
N GLU A 64 0.48 -43.69 98.11
CA GLU A 64 1.89 -44.01 97.82
C GLU A 64 2.32 -43.50 96.43
N MET A 65 1.48 -43.70 95.41
CA MET A 65 1.72 -43.13 94.08
C MET A 65 1.83 -41.61 94.12
N VAL A 66 0.88 -40.92 94.78
CA VAL A 66 0.90 -39.44 94.94
C VAL A 66 2.14 -38.97 95.71
N SER A 67 2.63 -39.73 96.68
CA SER A 67 3.86 -39.43 97.42
C SER A 67 5.10 -39.45 96.51
N GLU A 68 5.26 -40.49 95.69
CA GLU A 68 6.41 -40.59 94.78
C GLU A 68 6.31 -39.59 93.60
N ILE A 69 5.10 -39.34 93.07
CA ILE A 69 4.88 -38.29 92.05
C ILE A 69 5.30 -36.92 92.58
N LYS A 70 4.94 -36.57 93.82
CA LYS A 70 5.33 -35.28 94.44
C LYS A 70 6.82 -35.15 94.72
N LYS A 71 7.53 -36.27 94.88
CA LYS A 71 8.96 -36.32 95.21
C LYS A 71 9.85 -36.25 93.97
N LEU A 72 9.45 -36.89 92.88
CA LEU A 72 10.24 -37.01 91.65
C LEU A 72 9.75 -36.09 90.52
N GLY A 73 8.51 -35.62 90.56
CA GLY A 73 7.93 -34.66 89.61
C GLY A 73 7.54 -35.27 88.25
N ARG A 74 8.38 -36.14 87.68
CA ARG A 74 8.14 -36.96 86.48
C ARG A 74 8.43 -38.42 86.80
N VAL A 75 7.45 -39.32 86.62
CA VAL A 75 7.55 -40.72 87.05
C VAL A 75 6.88 -41.66 86.05
N SER A 76 7.58 -42.71 85.62
CA SER A 76 6.99 -43.80 84.83
C SER A 76 6.06 -44.68 85.66
N LEU A 77 4.94 -45.12 85.09
CA LEU A 77 4.04 -46.10 85.71
C LEU A 77 4.73 -47.43 86.01
N ILE A 78 5.73 -47.82 85.21
CA ILE A 78 6.54 -49.02 85.45
C ILE A 78 7.33 -48.87 86.76
N TYR A 79 7.96 -47.72 86.98
CA TYR A 79 8.67 -47.42 88.22
C TYR A 79 7.72 -47.38 89.43
N LEU A 80 6.49 -46.87 89.27
CA LEU A 80 5.47 -46.90 90.32
C LEU A 80 5.03 -48.33 90.65
N ALA A 81 4.87 -49.20 89.65
CA ALA A 81 4.57 -50.63 89.85
C ALA A 81 5.71 -51.33 90.62
N ASP A 82 6.96 -51.12 90.22
CA ASP A 82 8.14 -51.68 90.92
C ASP A 82 8.25 -51.15 92.36
N THR A 83 7.98 -49.87 92.60
CA THR A 83 8.15 -49.21 93.91
C THR A 83 7.01 -49.53 94.88
N THR A 84 5.77 -49.63 94.39
CA THR A 84 4.61 -50.03 95.21
C THR A 84 4.46 -51.55 95.33
N GLY A 85 5.17 -52.31 94.50
CA GLY A 85 5.07 -53.77 94.43
C GLY A 85 3.72 -54.27 93.91
N VAL A 86 2.92 -53.43 93.25
CA VAL A 86 1.59 -53.75 92.71
C VAL A 86 1.66 -53.94 91.19
N ASP A 87 0.83 -54.84 90.64
CA ASP A 87 0.77 -55.10 89.21
C ASP A 87 0.41 -53.83 88.40
N LEU A 88 1.09 -53.66 87.26
CA LEU A 88 0.99 -52.48 86.39
C LEU A 88 -0.47 -52.17 86.00
N TYR A 89 -1.33 -53.17 85.81
CA TYR A 89 -2.74 -52.95 85.45
C TYR A 89 -3.49 -52.10 86.50
N TYR A 90 -3.24 -52.35 87.79
CA TYR A 90 -3.87 -51.58 88.86
C TYR A 90 -3.23 -50.20 89.02
N VAL A 91 -1.92 -50.08 88.77
CA VAL A 91 -1.20 -48.79 88.76
C VAL A 91 -1.66 -47.90 87.59
N GLU A 92 -1.87 -48.47 86.40
CA GLU A 92 -2.46 -47.78 85.24
C GLU A 92 -3.88 -47.29 85.57
N LYS A 93 -4.75 -48.16 86.07
CA LYS A 93 -6.11 -47.79 86.49
C LYS A 93 -6.11 -46.68 87.55
N GLN A 94 -5.25 -46.78 88.57
CA GLN A 94 -5.18 -45.80 89.65
C GLN A 94 -4.55 -44.47 89.19
N SER A 95 -3.61 -44.50 88.24
CA SER A 95 -3.02 -43.28 87.66
C SER A 95 -4.03 -42.41 86.90
N GLN A 96 -4.97 -43.03 86.19
CA GLN A 96 -6.05 -42.31 85.51
C GLN A 96 -6.95 -41.56 86.50
N VAL A 97 -7.23 -42.16 87.66
CA VAL A 97 -7.97 -41.51 88.75
C VAL A 97 -7.16 -40.35 89.32
N ILE A 98 -5.88 -40.56 89.67
CA ILE A 98 -4.99 -39.52 90.21
C ILE A 98 -4.88 -38.30 89.29
N VAL A 99 -4.76 -38.52 87.98
CA VAL A 99 -4.66 -37.44 86.97
C VAL A 99 -6.02 -36.79 86.68
N SER A 100 -7.13 -37.49 86.91
CA SER A 100 -8.47 -36.88 86.84
C SER A 100 -8.79 -36.02 88.08
N ASP A 101 -8.25 -36.38 89.24
CA ASP A 101 -8.45 -35.68 90.52
C ASP A 101 -7.56 -34.42 90.66
N ASP A 102 -6.37 -34.39 90.03
CA ASP A 102 -5.41 -33.29 90.13
C ASP A 102 -5.07 -32.69 88.74
N PRO A 103 -5.58 -31.49 88.39
CA PRO A 103 -5.31 -30.83 87.11
C PRO A 103 -3.85 -30.37 86.95
N GLY A 104 -3.04 -30.45 88.01
CA GLY A 104 -1.60 -30.21 87.98
C GLY A 104 -0.79 -31.41 87.48
N LEU A 105 -1.42 -32.54 87.13
CA LEU A 105 -0.76 -33.76 86.64
C LEU A 105 -1.17 -34.06 85.19
N MET A 106 -0.26 -34.67 84.42
CA MET A 106 -0.50 -35.12 83.04
C MET A 106 0.01 -36.55 82.86
N LEU A 107 -0.76 -37.42 82.20
CA LEU A 107 -0.32 -38.76 81.82
C LEU A 107 0.08 -38.78 80.33
N ILE A 108 1.37 -39.01 80.05
CA ILE A 108 1.96 -38.97 78.71
C ILE A 108 2.80 -40.22 78.50
N TYR A 109 2.48 -41.05 77.51
CA TYR A 109 3.21 -42.28 77.15
C TYR A 109 3.56 -43.24 78.32
N GLY A 110 2.71 -43.31 79.36
CA GLY A 110 2.97 -44.13 80.54
C GLY A 110 3.86 -43.46 81.59
N GLU A 111 4.00 -42.12 81.55
CA GLU A 111 4.63 -41.30 82.57
C GLU A 111 3.65 -40.26 83.12
N ILE A 112 3.62 -40.09 84.45
CA ILE A 112 2.92 -38.99 85.11
C ILE A 112 3.91 -37.84 85.27
N ILE A 113 3.55 -36.67 84.75
CA ILE A 113 4.36 -35.45 84.82
C ILE A 113 3.57 -34.36 85.55
N SER A 114 4.16 -33.78 86.58
CA SER A 114 3.57 -32.71 87.38
C SER A 114 3.89 -31.31 86.83
N SER A 115 3.04 -30.34 87.13
CA SER A 115 3.28 -28.92 86.84
C SER A 115 4.59 -28.43 87.46
N PHE A 116 4.93 -28.89 88.68
CA PHE A 116 6.17 -28.50 89.37
C PHE A 116 7.44 -28.93 88.60
N TYR A 117 7.43 -30.12 87.98
CA TYR A 117 8.50 -30.54 87.08
C TYR A 117 8.59 -29.60 85.86
N TRP A 118 7.45 -29.27 85.26
CA TRP A 118 7.40 -28.33 84.13
C TRP A 118 7.81 -26.90 84.50
N ASP A 119 7.57 -26.46 85.73
CA ASP A 119 8.03 -25.16 86.25
C ASP A 119 9.56 -25.15 86.38
N THR A 120 10.15 -26.21 86.94
CA THR A 120 11.61 -26.40 87.05
C THR A 120 12.28 -26.45 85.67
N VAL A 121 11.70 -27.22 84.73
CA VAL A 121 12.18 -27.31 83.34
C VAL A 121 12.03 -25.99 82.60
N ALA A 122 10.99 -25.19 82.89
CA ALA A 122 10.83 -23.87 82.30
C ALA A 122 11.88 -22.86 82.81
N GLU A 123 12.32 -22.97 84.07
CA GLU A 123 13.44 -22.19 84.59
C GLU A 123 14.76 -22.56 83.89
N GLU A 124 15.06 -23.85 83.72
CA GLU A 124 16.24 -24.33 82.97
C GLU A 124 16.21 -23.86 81.49
N ILE A 125 15.08 -24.00 80.80
CA ILE A 125 14.86 -23.48 79.45
C ILE A 125 15.08 -21.97 79.41
N ASN A 126 14.63 -21.24 80.43
CA ASN A 126 14.82 -19.79 80.49
C ASN A 126 16.30 -19.40 80.67
N GLU A 127 17.04 -20.04 81.57
CA GLU A 127 18.49 -19.79 81.74
C GLU A 127 19.23 -20.03 80.42
N ARG A 128 19.00 -21.20 79.81
CA ARG A 128 19.57 -21.57 78.51
C ARG A 128 19.19 -20.60 77.40
N LEU A 129 17.95 -20.08 77.41
CA LEU A 129 17.47 -19.08 76.44
C LEU A 129 18.22 -17.74 76.61
N GLN A 130 18.47 -17.29 77.84
CA GLN A 130 19.22 -16.05 78.06
C GLN A 130 20.67 -16.16 77.60
N GLU A 131 21.30 -17.34 77.71
CA GLU A 131 22.64 -17.60 77.16
C GLU A 131 22.66 -17.58 75.62
N CYS A 132 21.77 -18.35 74.98
CA CYS A 132 21.82 -18.58 73.53
C CYS A 132 21.03 -17.56 72.69
N SER A 133 20.29 -16.64 73.32
CA SER A 133 19.37 -15.68 72.71
C SER A 133 18.17 -16.26 71.94
N GLN A 134 18.28 -17.48 71.40
CA GLN A 134 17.24 -18.25 70.71
C GLN A 134 17.42 -19.77 70.90
N ILE A 135 16.33 -20.53 70.93
CA ILE A 135 16.33 -22.01 71.00
C ILE A 135 15.17 -22.58 70.17
N ALA A 136 15.38 -23.67 69.43
CA ALA A 136 14.30 -24.37 68.72
C ALA A 136 13.48 -25.27 69.65
N LEU A 137 12.14 -25.25 69.55
CA LEU A 137 11.30 -26.16 70.34
C LEU A 137 11.59 -27.64 70.06
N ALA A 138 12.01 -27.97 68.84
CA ALA A 138 12.39 -29.34 68.48
C ALA A 138 13.63 -29.84 69.24
N GLU A 139 14.56 -28.94 69.59
CA GLU A 139 15.74 -29.27 70.38
C GLU A 139 15.35 -29.56 71.84
N ILE A 140 14.54 -28.69 72.44
CA ILE A 140 13.98 -28.87 73.79
C ILE A 140 13.16 -30.17 73.86
N ALA A 141 12.30 -30.41 72.87
CA ALA A 141 11.49 -31.62 72.77
C ALA A 141 12.33 -32.91 72.70
N ALA A 142 13.42 -32.89 71.93
CA ALA A 142 14.35 -34.00 71.83
C ALA A 142 15.14 -34.24 73.12
N GLN A 143 15.57 -33.16 73.81
CA GLN A 143 16.25 -33.26 75.11
C GLN A 143 15.32 -33.85 76.19
N LEU A 144 14.06 -33.43 76.22
CA LEU A 144 13.05 -33.87 77.19
C LEU A 144 12.34 -35.18 76.82
N GLN A 145 12.59 -35.74 75.63
CA GLN A 145 11.92 -36.94 75.09
C GLN A 145 10.39 -36.81 75.07
N VAL A 146 9.88 -35.68 74.55
CA VAL A 146 8.44 -35.40 74.41
C VAL A 146 8.14 -34.77 73.04
N GLY A 147 6.86 -34.66 72.67
CA GLY A 147 6.45 -33.97 71.44
C GLY A 147 6.62 -32.44 71.55
N SER A 148 7.02 -31.79 70.47
CA SER A 148 7.19 -30.32 70.41
C SER A 148 5.89 -29.54 70.64
N GLU A 149 4.74 -30.09 70.25
CA GLU A 149 3.42 -29.53 70.53
C GLU A 149 3.12 -29.50 72.04
N LEU A 150 3.52 -30.54 72.78
CA LEU A 150 3.40 -30.56 74.24
C LEU A 150 4.27 -29.46 74.85
N VAL A 151 5.55 -29.38 74.45
CA VAL A 151 6.47 -28.34 74.94
C VAL A 151 5.91 -26.95 74.66
N ALA A 152 5.34 -26.70 73.48
CA ALA A 152 4.65 -25.44 73.17
C ALA A 152 3.52 -25.16 74.16
N SER A 153 2.57 -26.09 74.34
CA SER A 153 1.41 -25.90 75.23
C SER A 153 1.81 -25.70 76.70
N VAL A 154 2.85 -26.39 77.17
CA VAL A 154 3.37 -26.25 78.54
C VAL A 154 4.06 -24.90 78.72
N LEU A 155 4.86 -24.47 77.74
CA LEU A 155 5.57 -23.20 77.80
C LEU A 155 4.64 -22.00 77.63
N GLU A 156 3.59 -22.07 76.80
CA GLU A 156 2.64 -20.97 76.56
C GLU A 156 2.07 -20.37 77.86
N SER A 157 1.73 -21.22 78.84
CA SER A 157 1.25 -20.78 80.17
C SER A 157 2.33 -20.16 81.07
N ARG A 158 3.61 -20.28 80.69
CA ARG A 158 4.82 -19.86 81.45
C ARG A 158 5.61 -18.75 80.75
N LEU A 159 5.23 -18.36 79.53
CA LEU A 159 5.82 -17.24 78.81
C LEU A 159 5.52 -15.91 79.54
N GLY A 160 6.54 -15.08 79.70
CA GLY A 160 6.46 -13.80 80.40
C GLY A 160 6.54 -13.89 81.93
N THR A 161 6.39 -15.08 82.52
CA THR A 161 6.52 -15.31 83.97
C THR A 161 7.85 -16.00 84.30
N LEU A 162 7.93 -17.32 84.14
CA LEU A 162 9.16 -18.10 84.32
C LEU A 162 10.08 -17.94 83.10
N VAL A 163 9.50 -18.04 81.89
CA VAL A 163 10.25 -17.94 80.63
C VAL A 163 10.17 -16.53 80.07
N LYS A 164 11.25 -15.76 80.20
CA LYS A 164 11.40 -14.40 79.64
C LYS A 164 11.77 -14.48 78.16
N GLY A 165 10.86 -15.04 77.37
CA GLY A 165 10.99 -15.27 75.94
C GLY A 165 9.69 -15.06 75.17
N ARG A 166 9.79 -15.08 73.84
CA ARG A 166 8.67 -15.06 72.89
C ARG A 166 8.76 -16.31 72.01
N LEU A 167 7.66 -17.06 71.93
CA LEU A 167 7.53 -18.21 71.04
C LEU A 167 6.96 -17.77 69.69
N GLU A 168 7.66 -18.06 68.58
CA GLU A 168 7.18 -17.78 67.22
C GLU A 168 7.83 -18.73 66.21
N GLY A 169 7.06 -19.28 65.26
CA GLY A 169 7.59 -20.18 64.23
C GLY A 169 8.24 -21.47 64.76
N GLY A 170 7.87 -21.94 65.96
CA GLY A 170 8.49 -23.09 66.61
C GLY A 170 9.86 -22.81 67.24
N GLN A 171 10.25 -21.54 67.36
CA GLN A 171 11.48 -21.10 68.03
C GLN A 171 11.15 -20.13 69.16
N LEU A 172 11.92 -20.22 70.25
CA LEU A 172 11.83 -19.39 71.43
C LEU A 172 12.95 -18.35 71.38
N TYR A 173 12.63 -17.06 71.47
CA TYR A 173 13.58 -15.94 71.36
C TYR A 173 13.58 -15.08 72.62
N THR A 174 14.73 -14.55 73.01
CA THR A 174 14.80 -13.48 74.02
C THR A 174 14.21 -12.17 73.48
N PRO A 175 13.59 -11.31 74.32
CA PRO A 175 13.13 -10.00 73.91
C PRO A 175 14.23 -9.12 73.30
N ALA A 176 15.48 -9.28 73.77
CA ALA A 176 16.65 -8.59 73.22
C ALA A 176 17.00 -9.05 71.79
N TYR A 177 16.88 -10.35 71.49
CA TYR A 177 17.05 -10.87 70.13
C TYR A 177 15.98 -10.31 69.19
N VAL A 178 14.70 -10.37 69.59
CA VAL A 178 13.59 -9.83 68.79
C VAL A 178 13.77 -8.34 68.54
N ALA A 179 14.19 -7.56 69.54
CA ALA A 179 14.47 -6.12 69.38
C ALA A 179 15.64 -5.85 68.40
N ARG A 180 16.70 -6.67 68.44
CA ARG A 180 17.84 -6.60 67.51
C ARG A 180 17.41 -6.90 66.07
N VAL A 181 16.70 -8.01 65.83
CA VAL A 181 16.23 -8.36 64.49
C VAL A 181 15.22 -7.32 63.98
N ASN A 182 14.31 -6.82 64.82
CA ASN A 182 13.39 -5.75 64.44
C ASN A 182 14.14 -4.47 64.04
N ALA A 183 15.20 -4.09 64.76
CA ALA A 183 16.06 -2.96 64.38
C ALA A 183 16.78 -3.19 63.03
N MET A 184 17.22 -4.41 62.74
CA MET A 184 17.82 -4.77 61.45
C MET A 184 16.80 -4.69 60.31
N VAL A 185 15.59 -5.26 60.48
CA VAL A 185 14.48 -5.17 59.51
C VAL A 185 14.10 -3.70 59.27
N ARG A 186 13.97 -2.90 60.34
CA ARG A 186 13.68 -1.45 60.27
C ARG A 186 14.77 -0.69 59.53
N GLY A 187 16.05 -0.96 59.81
CA GLY A 187 17.19 -0.34 59.14
C GLY A 187 17.20 -0.65 57.64
N ALA A 188 17.07 -1.94 57.28
CA ALA A 188 17.05 -2.40 55.91
C ALA A 188 15.84 -1.84 55.13
N ALA A 189 14.64 -1.90 55.70
CA ALA A 189 13.42 -1.38 55.08
C ALA A 189 13.45 0.14 54.85
N ARG A 190 14.12 0.90 55.73
CA ARG A 190 14.33 2.36 55.57
C ARG A 190 15.44 2.71 54.58
N ALA A 191 16.44 1.85 54.42
CA ALA A 191 17.54 2.05 53.47
C ALA A 191 17.13 1.80 52.00
N ILE A 192 16.08 1.01 51.78
CA ILE A 192 15.57 0.73 50.43
C ILE A 192 14.88 1.97 49.86
N THR A 193 15.43 2.48 48.74
CA THR A 193 14.92 3.63 47.99
C THR A 193 14.29 3.26 46.65
N VAL A 194 14.22 1.96 46.31
CA VAL A 194 13.69 1.43 45.03
C VAL A 194 12.77 0.22 45.26
N PRO A 195 11.85 -0.12 44.35
CA PRO A 195 10.98 -1.29 44.49
C PRO A 195 11.80 -2.58 44.63
N THR A 196 11.60 -3.32 45.72
CA THR A 196 12.46 -4.44 46.12
C THR A 196 11.63 -5.68 46.50
N ASN A 197 12.13 -6.87 46.20
CA ASN A 197 11.53 -8.13 46.65
C ASN A 197 11.97 -8.43 48.09
N LEU A 198 11.00 -8.56 49.01
CA LEU A 198 11.25 -8.82 50.42
C LEU A 198 11.93 -10.17 50.68
N THR A 199 11.66 -11.22 49.89
CA THR A 199 12.32 -12.51 50.06
C THR A 199 13.83 -12.41 49.83
N ALA A 200 14.27 -11.59 48.88
CA ALA A 200 15.69 -11.32 48.68
C ALA A 200 16.30 -10.56 49.88
N LEU A 201 15.55 -9.61 50.45
CA LEU A 201 15.95 -8.87 51.65
C LEU A 201 16.09 -9.77 52.88
N TRP A 202 15.13 -10.68 53.08
CA TRP A 202 15.13 -11.63 54.20
C TRP A 202 16.32 -12.58 54.11
N ASN A 203 16.62 -13.12 52.92
CA ASN A 203 17.81 -13.94 52.70
C ASN A 203 19.11 -13.18 53.05
N SER A 204 19.22 -11.89 52.69
CA SER A 204 20.38 -11.06 53.05
C SER A 204 20.48 -10.77 54.55
N LEU A 205 19.36 -10.47 55.23
CA LEU A 205 19.33 -10.30 56.68
C LEU A 205 19.68 -11.58 57.43
N GLN A 206 19.26 -12.73 56.90
CA GLN A 206 19.55 -14.04 57.47
C GLN A 206 21.03 -14.41 57.35
N GLN A 207 21.66 -14.11 56.21
CA GLN A 207 23.11 -14.25 56.07
C GLN A 207 23.85 -13.38 57.10
N LEU A 208 23.46 -12.10 57.24
CA LEU A 208 24.07 -11.20 58.23
C LEU A 208 23.91 -11.71 59.67
N LEU A 209 22.75 -12.28 60.03
CA LEU A 209 22.55 -12.90 61.34
C LEU A 209 23.45 -14.12 61.56
N GLN A 210 23.61 -15.00 60.58
CA GLN A 210 24.54 -16.13 60.66
C GLN A 210 26.00 -15.69 60.82
N GLU A 211 26.41 -14.61 60.16
CA GLU A 211 27.74 -14.01 60.33
C GLU A 211 27.93 -13.37 61.72
N THR A 212 26.85 -12.89 62.35
CA THR A 212 26.89 -12.20 63.65
C THR A 212 26.79 -13.14 64.85
N ASP A 213 25.91 -14.15 64.79
CA ASP A 213 25.65 -15.11 65.88
C ASP A 213 26.56 -16.37 65.81
N GLY A 214 27.44 -16.45 64.80
CA GLY A 214 28.44 -17.52 64.62
C GLY A 214 27.85 -18.88 64.23
N ALA A 215 28.66 -19.94 64.36
CA ALA A 215 28.30 -21.31 63.96
C ALA A 215 27.10 -21.92 64.73
N THR A 216 26.58 -21.21 65.73
CA THR A 216 25.39 -21.54 66.54
C THR A 216 24.12 -20.81 66.09
N GLY A 217 24.19 -19.96 65.07
CA GLY A 217 23.03 -19.22 64.55
C GLY A 217 22.00 -20.12 63.88
N VAL A 218 20.93 -20.46 64.61
CA VAL A 218 19.75 -21.13 64.06
C VAL A 218 19.13 -20.29 62.94
N ALA A 219 18.71 -20.94 61.86
CA ALA A 219 18.03 -20.30 60.76
C ALA A 219 16.64 -19.77 61.22
N VAL A 220 16.52 -18.44 61.27
CA VAL A 220 15.25 -17.73 61.46
C VAL A 220 14.37 -17.93 60.22
N ASP A 221 13.06 -18.16 60.39
CA ASP A 221 12.16 -18.32 59.24
C ASP A 221 11.78 -16.98 58.59
N ASN A 222 11.53 -17.00 57.28
CA ASN A 222 11.07 -15.84 56.51
C ASN A 222 9.76 -15.25 57.02
N SER A 223 8.89 -16.05 57.66
CA SER A 223 7.68 -15.54 58.30
C SER A 223 7.95 -14.59 59.48
N PHE A 224 9.07 -14.77 60.20
CA PHE A 224 9.45 -13.92 61.33
C PHE A 224 9.92 -12.53 60.88
N PHE A 225 10.77 -12.46 59.85
CA PHE A 225 11.11 -11.16 59.24
C PHE A 225 9.86 -10.46 58.70
N GLN A 226 8.95 -11.21 58.08
CA GLN A 226 7.69 -10.68 57.57
C GLN A 226 6.74 -10.20 58.69
N SER A 227 6.67 -10.90 59.83
CA SER A 227 5.81 -10.50 60.96
C SER A 227 6.31 -9.20 61.60
N LEU A 228 7.62 -9.07 61.81
CA LEU A 228 8.26 -7.83 62.28
C LEU A 228 8.05 -6.68 61.28
N PHE A 229 8.27 -6.92 59.99
CA PHE A 229 8.07 -5.92 58.94
C PHE A 229 6.61 -5.42 58.86
N ASN A 230 5.64 -6.33 58.96
CA ASN A 230 4.23 -5.97 59.01
C ASN A 230 3.89 -5.14 60.27
N GLY A 231 4.56 -5.42 61.40
CA GLY A 231 4.52 -4.60 62.61
C GLY A 231 5.00 -3.17 62.36
N LEU A 232 6.20 -3.01 61.77
CA LEU A 232 6.79 -1.71 61.44
C LEU A 232 5.91 -0.85 60.50
N ILE A 233 5.19 -1.49 59.56
CA ILE A 233 4.20 -0.80 58.71
C ILE A 233 2.99 -0.36 59.55
N LYS A 234 2.45 -1.26 60.38
CA LYS A 234 1.28 -0.99 61.23
C LYS A 234 1.54 0.10 62.28
N GLU A 235 2.74 0.17 62.80
CA GLU A 235 3.22 1.18 63.75
C GLU A 235 3.58 2.52 63.08
N GLY A 236 3.60 2.58 61.74
CA GLY A 236 3.93 3.79 61.00
C GLY A 236 5.42 4.16 61.04
N GLU A 237 6.30 3.20 61.28
CA GLU A 237 7.75 3.43 61.31
C GLU A 237 8.43 3.28 59.94
N VAL A 238 7.74 2.64 59.00
CA VAL A 238 8.18 2.37 57.63
C VAL A 238 7.01 2.66 56.68
N PHE A 239 7.23 3.54 55.70
CA PHE A 239 6.18 4.03 54.79
C PHE A 239 6.37 3.54 53.35
N GLY A 240 5.31 3.00 52.76
CA GLY A 240 5.29 2.51 51.38
C GLY A 240 4.09 1.60 51.12
N SER A 241 4.07 0.96 49.96
CA SER A 241 3.02 0.01 49.56
C SER A 241 3.60 -1.37 49.31
N LEU A 242 2.96 -2.42 49.85
CA LEU A 242 3.30 -3.81 49.60
C LEU A 242 2.36 -4.40 48.54
N ARG A 243 2.92 -4.92 47.43
CA ARG A 243 2.16 -5.61 46.37
C ARG A 243 2.38 -7.11 46.44
N ALA A 244 1.30 -7.89 46.31
CA ALA A 244 1.30 -9.35 46.37
C ALA A 244 2.02 -9.96 47.60
N GLY A 245 2.08 -9.23 48.72
CA GLY A 245 2.75 -9.66 49.96
C GLY A 245 4.28 -9.63 49.94
N VAL A 246 4.93 -9.50 48.77
CA VAL A 246 6.40 -9.65 48.63
C VAL A 246 7.11 -8.50 47.93
N HIS A 247 6.41 -7.65 47.18
CA HIS A 247 7.03 -6.53 46.45
C HIS A 247 6.83 -5.22 47.21
N TRP A 248 7.88 -4.77 47.90
CA TRP A 248 7.88 -3.51 48.64
C TRP A 248 8.19 -2.32 47.73
N THR A 249 7.36 -1.28 47.80
CA THR A 249 7.60 0.02 47.14
C THR A 249 7.63 1.13 48.19
N PRO A 250 8.82 1.68 48.52
CA PRO A 250 8.94 2.76 49.50
C PRO A 250 8.18 4.03 49.09
N THR A 251 7.64 4.78 50.06
CA THR A 251 6.97 6.07 49.78
C THR A 251 7.90 7.09 49.13
N ILE A 252 9.20 7.08 49.47
CA ILE A 252 10.19 7.98 48.85
C ILE A 252 10.32 7.73 47.33
N PHE A 253 10.31 6.46 46.91
CA PHE A 253 10.31 6.09 45.49
C PHE A 253 9.00 6.50 44.82
N ALA A 254 7.87 6.17 45.44
CA ALA A 254 6.56 6.50 44.91
C ALA A 254 6.38 8.02 44.72
N THR A 255 6.91 8.83 45.65
CA THR A 255 6.89 10.29 45.59
C THR A 255 7.85 10.81 44.49
N ALA A 256 9.09 10.33 44.43
CA ALA A 256 10.02 10.72 43.37
C ALA A 256 9.52 10.35 41.96
N GLN A 257 8.95 9.15 41.79
CA GLN A 257 8.28 8.72 40.55
C GLN A 257 7.10 9.64 40.23
N LYS A 258 6.26 9.93 41.23
CA LYS A 258 5.10 10.81 41.11
C LYS A 258 5.51 12.20 40.61
N ASP A 259 6.50 12.81 41.25
CA ASP A 259 6.92 14.19 41.01
C ASP A 259 7.69 14.32 39.69
N THR A 260 8.45 13.29 39.30
CA THR A 260 9.11 13.22 37.98
C THR A 260 8.08 13.28 36.85
N VAL A 261 6.95 12.56 36.99
CA VAL A 261 5.88 12.58 35.99
C VAL A 261 5.12 13.91 35.97
N ASP A 262 4.81 14.51 37.13
CA ASP A 262 4.18 15.85 37.18
C ASP A 262 5.09 16.91 36.56
N SER A 263 6.36 16.95 36.94
CA SER A 263 7.33 17.93 36.46
C SER A 263 7.56 17.79 34.95
N PHE A 264 7.71 16.57 34.44
CA PHE A 264 7.89 16.36 33.00
C PHE A 264 6.65 16.75 32.20
N PHE A 265 5.45 16.30 32.61
CA PHE A 265 4.22 16.56 31.87
C PHE A 265 3.81 18.03 31.91
N SER A 266 3.96 18.72 33.05
CA SER A 266 3.67 20.15 33.18
C SER A 266 4.62 21.04 32.38
N GLN A 267 5.90 20.64 32.22
CA GLN A 267 6.87 21.39 31.42
C GLN A 267 6.72 21.15 29.91
N ASN A 268 6.46 19.90 29.50
CA ASN A 268 6.52 19.50 28.09
C ASN A 268 5.15 19.38 27.43
N SER A 269 4.04 19.33 28.18
CA SER A 269 2.69 19.03 27.68
C SER A 269 2.53 17.66 27.00
N PHE A 270 3.52 16.77 27.08
CA PHE A 270 3.44 15.39 26.62
C PHE A 270 4.32 14.45 27.47
N ILE A 271 4.12 13.14 27.36
CA ILE A 271 5.00 12.12 27.94
C ILE A 271 4.91 10.80 27.16
N SER A 272 6.05 10.13 26.90
CA SER A 272 6.06 8.85 26.17
C SER A 272 5.82 7.63 27.08
N TYR A 273 5.13 6.62 26.56
CA TYR A 273 4.86 5.39 27.32
C TYR A 273 6.16 4.63 27.66
N ASN A 274 7.18 4.72 26.80
CA ASN A 274 8.51 4.15 27.06
C ASN A 274 9.19 4.79 28.30
N ALA A 275 9.08 6.11 28.47
CA ALA A 275 9.60 6.79 29.66
C ALA A 275 8.91 6.30 30.95
N LEU A 276 7.59 6.08 30.90
CA LEU A 276 6.81 5.58 32.04
C LEU A 276 7.11 4.12 32.38
N HIS A 277 7.33 3.27 31.38
CA HIS A 277 7.80 1.90 31.60
C HIS A 277 9.19 1.87 32.26
N LYS A 278 10.12 2.75 31.85
CA LYS A 278 11.43 2.91 32.51
C LYS A 278 11.31 3.38 33.98
N LEU A 279 10.27 4.14 34.31
CA LEU A 279 9.95 4.52 35.69
C LEU A 279 9.24 3.41 36.50
N GLY A 280 8.97 2.24 35.91
CA GLY A 280 8.30 1.11 36.58
C GLY A 280 6.77 1.16 36.56
N ILE A 281 6.17 1.96 35.67
CA ILE A 281 4.71 2.05 35.49
C ILE A 281 4.29 1.04 34.42
N ILE A 282 3.54 0.01 34.85
CA ILE A 282 3.14 -1.13 34.00
C ILE A 282 2.00 -0.76 33.05
N GLN A 283 1.10 0.13 33.45
CA GLN A 283 -0.07 0.58 32.67
C GLN A 283 -0.06 2.11 32.46
N PRO A 284 0.80 2.64 31.56
CA PRO A 284 0.97 4.08 31.36
C PRO A 284 -0.34 4.82 31.08
N VAL A 285 -1.17 4.32 30.17
CA VAL A 285 -2.41 4.99 29.76
C VAL A 285 -3.38 5.16 30.93
N GLN A 286 -3.68 4.08 31.66
CA GLN A 286 -4.60 4.13 32.81
C GLN A 286 -4.05 5.01 33.94
N TYR A 287 -2.75 4.92 34.21
CA TYR A 287 -2.06 5.76 35.20
C TYR A 287 -2.21 7.25 34.86
N LEU A 288 -1.91 7.65 33.61
CA LEU A 288 -2.00 9.04 33.18
C LEU A 288 -3.45 9.53 33.11
N GLN A 289 -4.39 8.76 32.56
CA GLN A 289 -5.81 9.14 32.50
C GLN A 289 -6.42 9.35 33.89
N SER A 290 -6.03 8.55 34.88
CA SER A 290 -6.48 8.72 36.27
C SER A 290 -5.97 10.01 36.92
N ARG A 291 -4.94 10.63 36.35
CA ARG A 291 -4.18 11.75 36.92
C ARG A 291 -4.40 13.07 36.17
N TYR A 292 -4.51 12.99 34.85
CA TYR A 292 -4.77 14.10 33.94
C TYR A 292 -6.00 13.74 33.08
N PRO A 293 -7.23 13.97 33.58
CA PRO A 293 -8.45 13.57 32.87
C PRO A 293 -8.61 14.20 31.48
N GLU A 294 -8.10 15.43 31.31
CA GLU A 294 -8.09 16.16 30.04
C GLU A 294 -7.04 15.64 29.03
N GLY A 295 -6.10 14.80 29.49
CA GLY A 295 -5.01 14.32 28.67
C GLY A 295 -5.42 13.20 27.70
N ILE A 296 -4.87 13.26 26.49
CA ILE A 296 -5.31 12.47 25.36
C ILE A 296 -4.27 11.38 25.04
N PRO A 297 -4.65 10.08 25.08
CA PRO A 297 -3.75 8.98 24.76
C PRO A 297 -3.57 8.83 23.25
N LEU A 298 -2.35 9.02 22.75
CA LEU A 298 -1.96 8.68 21.39
C LEU A 298 -1.44 7.23 21.33
N VAL A 299 -0.70 6.88 20.27
CA VAL A 299 -0.20 5.51 20.02
C VAL A 299 1.03 5.21 20.86
N THR A 300 2.00 6.14 20.92
CA THR A 300 3.25 5.97 21.69
C THR A 300 3.43 7.00 22.82
N ILE A 301 2.65 8.08 22.77
CA ILE A 301 2.73 9.26 23.65
C ILE A 301 1.34 9.59 24.23
N PHE A 302 1.32 10.27 25.37
CA PHE A 302 0.15 10.93 25.94
C PHE A 302 0.36 12.44 25.92
N VAL A 303 -0.65 13.21 25.51
CA VAL A 303 -0.53 14.66 25.29
C VAL A 303 -1.58 15.46 26.06
N HIS A 304 -1.25 16.70 26.38
CA HIS A 304 -2.22 17.71 26.82
C HIS A 304 -2.94 18.32 25.59
N PRO A 305 -4.22 18.74 25.69
CA PRO A 305 -4.98 19.32 24.57
C PRO A 305 -4.30 20.51 23.88
N SER A 306 -3.47 21.28 24.59
CA SER A 306 -2.68 22.39 24.03
C SER A 306 -1.74 21.97 22.87
N MET A 307 -1.35 20.70 22.79
CA MET A 307 -0.58 20.18 21.64
C MET A 307 -1.45 20.04 20.39
N ILE A 308 -2.75 19.77 20.56
CA ILE A 308 -3.72 19.75 19.46
C ILE A 308 -4.02 21.18 19.04
N GLU A 309 -4.26 22.10 19.98
CA GLU A 309 -4.50 23.52 19.70
C GLU A 309 -3.32 24.18 18.95
N MET A 310 -2.08 23.86 19.34
CA MET A 310 -0.88 24.33 18.64
C MET A 310 -0.83 23.85 17.19
N LEU A 311 -1.01 22.53 16.97
CA LEU A 311 -0.97 21.97 15.61
C LEU A 311 -2.15 22.47 14.77
N ASP A 312 -3.35 22.56 15.35
CA ASP A 312 -4.54 23.05 14.66
C ASP A 312 -4.37 24.49 14.18
N ALA A 313 -3.83 25.38 15.02
CA ALA A 313 -3.51 26.76 14.63
C ALA A 313 -2.45 26.85 13.52
N SER A 314 -1.42 26.00 13.56
CA SER A 314 -0.41 25.94 12.48
C SER A 314 -0.98 25.40 11.16
N VAL A 315 -1.91 24.44 11.24
CA VAL A 315 -2.59 23.88 10.07
C VAL A 315 -3.62 24.86 9.50
N ASP A 316 -4.36 25.59 10.33
CA ASP A 316 -5.33 26.60 9.88
C ASP A 316 -4.64 27.74 9.12
N ASP A 317 -3.53 28.28 9.66
CA ASP A 317 -2.71 29.29 8.98
C ASP A 317 -2.14 28.78 7.63
N ALA A 318 -1.70 27.52 7.55
CA ALA A 318 -1.28 26.91 6.29
C ALA A 318 -2.43 26.77 5.27
N ILE A 319 -3.65 26.47 5.73
CA ILE A 319 -4.85 26.35 4.88
C ILE A 319 -5.36 27.72 4.43
N GLU A 320 -5.31 28.74 5.27
CA GLU A 320 -5.66 30.12 4.89
C GLU A 320 -4.68 30.72 3.86
N ARG A 321 -3.39 30.38 3.97
CA ARG A 321 -2.34 30.84 3.04
C ARG A 321 -2.27 30.09 1.71
N ASN A 322 -3.14 29.11 1.48
CA ASN A 322 -3.05 28.16 0.34
C ASN A 322 -1.68 27.46 0.26
N SER A 323 -1.17 27.00 1.40
CA SER A 323 0.12 26.30 1.51
C SER A 323 -0.05 24.81 1.88
N TRP A 324 1.04 24.18 2.29
CA TRP A 324 1.14 22.84 2.87
C TRP A 324 1.90 22.90 4.20
N ILE A 325 1.76 21.86 5.02
CA ILE A 325 2.49 21.73 6.29
C ILE A 325 2.73 20.25 6.65
N ASP A 326 3.91 19.93 7.16
CA ASP A 326 4.18 18.67 7.84
C ASP A 326 3.93 18.81 9.35
N SER A 327 3.04 17.99 9.89
CA SER A 327 2.75 17.98 11.33
C SER A 327 3.97 17.60 12.18
N LEU A 328 4.89 16.79 11.65
CA LEU A 328 6.10 16.39 12.38
C LEU A 328 7.14 17.50 12.47
N SER A 329 7.04 18.55 11.63
CA SER A 329 7.88 19.76 11.74
C SER A 329 7.45 20.69 12.89
N VAL A 330 6.18 20.62 13.29
CA VAL A 330 5.59 21.41 14.40
C VAL A 330 5.66 20.63 15.72
N LEU A 331 5.45 19.32 15.67
CA LEU A 331 5.45 18.46 16.85
C LEU A 331 6.88 18.19 17.37
N PRO A 332 7.05 17.96 18.69
CA PRO A 332 8.34 17.55 19.25
C PRO A 332 8.90 16.27 18.61
N THR A 333 10.23 16.14 18.55
CA THR A 333 10.93 15.04 17.85
C THR A 333 10.69 13.62 18.38
N LEU A 334 9.99 13.45 19.52
CA LEU A 334 9.57 12.14 20.00
C LEU A 334 8.33 11.60 19.27
N PHE A 335 7.57 12.45 18.57
CA PHE A 335 6.32 12.06 17.94
C PHE A 335 6.55 11.24 16.66
N GLY A 336 5.87 10.10 16.53
CA GLY A 336 5.85 9.31 15.31
C GLY A 336 4.75 9.75 14.35
N SER A 337 4.84 9.31 13.09
CA SER A 337 3.83 9.57 12.05
C SER A 337 2.41 9.14 12.45
N GLN A 338 2.28 8.01 13.15
CA GLN A 338 1.01 7.51 13.68
C GLN A 338 0.43 8.38 14.81
N ASP A 339 1.30 8.98 15.64
CA ASP A 339 0.87 9.94 16.66
C ASP A 339 0.41 11.25 16.02
N ALA A 340 1.15 11.76 15.02
CA ALA A 340 0.77 12.93 14.24
C ALA A 340 -0.57 12.74 13.50
N SER A 341 -0.76 11.62 12.81
CA SER A 341 -2.03 11.25 12.15
C SER A 341 -3.22 11.28 13.13
N LYS A 342 -3.00 10.77 14.34
CA LYS A 342 -4.04 10.76 15.38
C LYS A 342 -4.33 12.15 15.93
N ILE A 343 -3.33 13.01 16.11
CA ILE A 343 -3.54 14.42 16.49
C ILE A 343 -4.31 15.16 15.40
N LEU A 344 -3.89 15.04 14.13
CA LEU A 344 -4.58 15.62 12.97
C LEU A 344 -6.07 15.22 12.91
N SER A 345 -6.41 13.98 13.28
CA SER A 345 -7.81 13.54 13.34
C SER A 345 -8.66 14.27 14.39
N LEU A 346 -8.03 14.87 15.40
CA LEU A 346 -8.66 15.60 16.51
C LEU A 346 -8.66 17.12 16.30
N CYS A 347 -7.79 17.65 15.44
CA CYS A 347 -7.70 19.05 15.04
C CYS A 347 -9.02 19.56 14.38
N PRO A 348 -9.75 20.52 14.99
CA PRO A 348 -11.01 21.05 14.44
C PRO A 348 -10.90 21.61 13.02
N SER A 349 -9.83 22.35 12.73
CA SER A 349 -9.60 23.03 11.45
C SER A 349 -9.35 22.00 10.34
N VAL A 350 -8.61 20.93 10.65
CA VAL A 350 -8.45 19.75 9.78
C VAL A 350 -9.81 19.10 9.48
N GLN A 351 -10.63 18.84 10.51
CA GLN A 351 -11.94 18.22 10.33
C GLN A 351 -12.89 19.08 9.49
N LEU A 352 -12.84 20.41 9.61
CA LEU A 352 -13.62 21.35 8.81
C LEU A 352 -13.11 21.41 7.36
N ALA A 353 -11.79 21.47 7.16
CA ALA A 353 -11.19 21.54 5.84
C ALA A 353 -11.42 20.27 5.01
N LEU A 354 -11.33 19.08 5.63
CA LEU A 354 -11.67 17.81 4.98
C LEU A 354 -13.15 17.72 4.56
N LYS A 355 -14.07 18.16 5.43
CA LYS A 355 -15.53 18.17 5.13
C LYS A 355 -15.92 19.19 4.05
N SER A 356 -15.17 20.29 3.95
CA SER A 356 -15.41 21.35 2.97
C SER A 356 -14.57 21.20 1.70
N HIS A 357 -13.80 20.12 1.57
CA HIS A 357 -12.84 19.88 0.48
C HIS A 357 -11.83 21.04 0.28
N ARG A 358 -11.49 21.75 1.37
CA ARG A 358 -10.48 22.83 1.38
C ARG A 358 -9.06 22.36 1.66
N ALA A 359 -8.88 21.12 2.10
CA ALA A 359 -7.58 20.50 2.29
C ALA A 359 -7.66 18.97 2.11
N ALA A 360 -6.51 18.34 1.87
CA ALA A 360 -6.32 16.90 1.88
C ALA A 360 -5.15 16.52 2.81
N ILE A 361 -5.28 15.39 3.51
CA ILE A 361 -4.17 14.76 4.22
C ILE A 361 -3.51 13.78 3.24
N LEU A 362 -2.18 13.86 3.09
CA LEU A 362 -1.38 12.91 2.32
C LEU A 362 -0.37 12.21 3.24
N GLY A 363 -0.20 10.91 3.07
CA GLY A 363 0.56 10.10 4.02
C GLY A 363 -0.08 10.09 5.41
N GLU A 364 0.75 10.19 6.45
CA GLU A 364 0.29 10.18 7.86
C GLU A 364 0.43 11.54 8.57
N SER A 365 1.23 12.50 8.06
CA SER A 365 1.52 13.78 8.75
C SER A 365 1.33 15.05 7.92
N TYR A 366 1.16 14.95 6.59
CA TYR A 366 1.14 16.12 5.71
C TYR A 366 -0.28 16.61 5.44
N VAL A 367 -0.52 17.90 5.63
CA VAL A 367 -1.78 18.57 5.27
C VAL A 367 -1.51 19.55 4.14
N LEU A 368 -2.24 19.41 3.03
CA LEU A 368 -2.12 20.26 1.85
C LEU A 368 -3.45 20.96 1.62
N SER A 369 -3.42 22.28 1.43
CA SER A 369 -4.61 23.04 1.03
C SER A 369 -5.05 22.71 -0.42
N ASP A 370 -6.35 22.82 -0.69
CA ASP A 370 -6.92 22.70 -2.03
C ASP A 370 -6.40 23.79 -2.99
N GLY A 371 -6.08 24.99 -2.47
CA GLY A 371 -5.38 26.03 -3.22
C GLY A 371 -4.01 25.58 -3.72
N PHE A 372 -3.16 25.07 -2.81
CA PHE A 372 -1.85 24.53 -3.17
C PHE A 372 -1.93 23.38 -4.18
N ILE A 373 -2.87 22.45 -3.98
CA ILE A 373 -3.09 21.32 -4.91
C ILE A 373 -3.48 21.83 -6.31
N LYS A 374 -4.32 22.87 -6.39
CA LYS A 374 -4.72 23.51 -7.65
C LYS A 374 -3.58 24.26 -8.33
N ASP A 375 -2.73 24.95 -7.57
CA ASP A 375 -1.58 25.68 -8.12
C ASP A 375 -0.55 24.70 -8.72
N VAL A 376 -0.25 23.60 -8.02
CA VAL A 376 0.60 22.51 -8.55
C VAL A 376 -0.06 21.86 -9.78
N PHE A 377 -1.37 21.59 -9.72
CA PHE A 377 -2.13 21.05 -10.86
C PHE A 377 -2.04 21.94 -12.10
N HIS A 378 -2.29 23.24 -11.98
CA HIS A 378 -2.26 24.18 -13.09
C HIS A 378 -0.85 24.35 -13.68
N HIS A 379 0.21 24.23 -12.86
CA HIS A 379 1.56 24.22 -13.40
C HIS A 379 1.84 22.95 -14.22
N LEU A 380 1.50 21.76 -13.70
CA LEU A 380 1.66 20.50 -14.43
C LEU A 380 0.83 20.48 -15.73
N GLU A 381 -0.40 21.02 -15.70
CA GLU A 381 -1.25 21.19 -16.87
C GLU A 381 -0.62 22.10 -17.93
N LYS A 382 0.14 23.12 -17.51
CA LYS A 382 0.87 24.05 -18.40
C LYS A 382 2.14 23.42 -18.99
N GLU A 383 2.90 22.64 -18.23
CA GLU A 383 4.07 21.93 -18.76
C GLU A 383 3.66 20.79 -19.72
N MET A 384 2.56 20.08 -19.43
CA MET A 384 1.98 19.10 -20.37
C MET A 384 1.62 19.73 -21.73
N GLN A 385 1.15 20.99 -21.75
CA GLN A 385 0.82 21.70 -22.99
C GLN A 385 2.06 22.01 -23.85
N LYS A 386 3.21 22.33 -23.23
CA LYS A 386 4.46 22.57 -23.97
C LYS A 386 5.03 21.29 -24.62
N PHE A 387 4.80 20.14 -23.98
CA PHE A 387 5.38 18.86 -24.39
C PHE A 387 4.69 18.22 -25.60
N TRP A 388 3.47 18.66 -25.94
CA TRP A 388 2.61 18.00 -26.94
C TRP A 388 2.10 18.96 -28.03
N ILE A 389 2.99 19.78 -28.59
CA ILE A 389 2.78 20.35 -29.93
C ILE A 389 3.26 19.27 -30.94
N PRO A 390 2.37 18.64 -31.73
CA PRO A 390 2.73 17.52 -32.61
C PRO A 390 3.47 18.01 -33.87
N GLY A 391 4.71 18.49 -33.69
CA GLY A 391 5.55 19.01 -34.77
C GLY A 391 7.06 18.99 -34.49
N SER A 392 7.49 18.87 -33.24
CA SER A 392 8.93 18.91 -32.85
C SER A 392 9.68 17.58 -33.00
N SER A 393 8.99 16.45 -33.17
CA SER A 393 9.58 15.10 -33.17
C SER A 393 10.12 14.61 -34.52
N SER A 394 10.43 15.50 -35.48
CA SER A 394 10.99 15.14 -36.80
C SER A 394 12.37 15.74 -37.11
N SER A 395 13.02 16.40 -36.14
CA SER A 395 14.39 16.92 -36.29
C SER A 395 15.41 16.18 -35.42
N GLY A 396 15.83 15.01 -35.91
CA GLY A 396 17.11 14.34 -35.62
C GLY A 396 17.69 14.37 -34.20
N LEU A 397 17.45 13.30 -33.43
CA LEU A 397 18.49 12.79 -32.52
C LEU A 397 19.34 11.77 -33.28
N HIS A 398 20.55 12.19 -33.65
CA HIS A 398 21.63 11.26 -33.96
C HIS A 398 22.15 10.64 -32.66
N ASP A 399 22.44 9.33 -32.69
CA ASP A 399 23.24 8.67 -31.65
C ASP A 399 24.52 9.47 -31.37
N ASN A 400 24.73 9.87 -30.12
CA ASN A 400 25.99 10.47 -29.71
C ASN A 400 26.39 10.08 -28.27
N ASN A 401 26.37 8.77 -27.99
CA ASN A 401 26.92 8.21 -26.76
C ASN A 401 28.36 7.70 -27.01
N ASN A 402 29.28 8.64 -27.20
CA ASN A 402 30.73 8.40 -27.17
C ASN A 402 31.46 9.74 -26.96
N LEU A 403 31.92 10.03 -25.74
CA LEU A 403 33.33 9.86 -25.35
C LEU A 403 33.58 10.40 -23.93
N ASN A 404 34.40 9.67 -23.16
CA ASN A 404 35.49 10.18 -22.29
C ASN A 404 35.67 9.36 -20.99
N LYS A 405 36.26 8.17 -21.15
CA LYS A 405 37.19 7.65 -20.14
C LYS A 405 38.55 8.33 -20.31
N ALA A 406 38.94 9.17 -19.34
CA ALA A 406 40.32 9.54 -19.11
C ALA A 406 40.50 9.90 -17.63
N GLY A 407 41.49 9.31 -16.94
CA GLY A 407 41.91 9.82 -15.62
C GLY A 407 41.97 8.86 -14.43
N LYS A 408 42.45 7.61 -14.57
CA LYS A 408 43.44 7.04 -13.63
C LYS A 408 44.04 5.72 -14.12
N ILE A 409 45.37 5.73 -14.26
CA ILE A 409 46.25 4.56 -14.38
C ILE A 409 47.21 4.62 -13.18
N ARG A 410 47.67 3.45 -12.74
CA ARG A 410 48.53 3.16 -11.58
C ARG A 410 47.86 3.24 -10.21
N ASN A 411 48.18 2.38 -9.25
CA ASN A 411 48.95 1.10 -9.19
C ASN A 411 48.49 0.47 -7.83
N ASP A 412 48.67 -0.79 -7.46
CA ASP A 412 49.35 -1.98 -8.00
C ASP A 412 48.76 -3.21 -7.25
N SER A 413 48.83 -4.41 -7.86
CA SER A 413 49.02 -5.74 -7.21
C SER A 413 48.08 -6.19 -6.04
N SER A 414 47.85 -7.49 -5.77
CA SER A 414 48.13 -8.73 -6.50
C SER A 414 47.46 -9.92 -5.81
N THR A 415 47.09 -10.93 -6.61
CA THR A 415 47.05 -12.38 -6.28
C THR A 415 46.04 -12.99 -5.28
N LEU A 416 45.58 -14.17 -5.72
CA LEU A 416 45.37 -15.44 -5.01
C LEU A 416 43.98 -15.81 -4.46
N SER A 417 43.62 -17.04 -4.87
CA SER A 417 42.89 -18.10 -4.16
C SER A 417 41.42 -17.85 -3.79
N GLU A 418 40.47 -18.54 -4.42
CA GLU A 418 40.14 -19.99 -4.29
C GLU A 418 39.24 -20.27 -3.09
N LEU A 419 38.13 -20.94 -3.38
CA LEU A 419 37.60 -22.18 -2.78
C LEU A 419 36.14 -22.28 -3.30
N ASN A 420 35.84 -23.23 -4.18
CA ASN A 420 35.37 -24.60 -3.87
C ASN A 420 33.94 -24.56 -3.27
N GLU A 421 32.99 -25.43 -3.61
CA GLU A 421 32.91 -26.67 -4.41
C GLU A 421 31.38 -26.96 -4.57
N SER A 422 30.83 -27.96 -5.26
CA SER A 422 31.31 -29.10 -6.07
C SER A 422 30.12 -29.63 -6.90
N GLY A 423 30.38 -30.50 -7.89
CA GLY A 423 29.44 -31.54 -8.33
C GLY A 423 28.30 -31.13 -9.30
N THR A 424 28.01 -31.85 -10.38
CA THR A 424 28.65 -33.09 -10.89
C THR A 424 28.45 -33.19 -12.40
N GLU A 425 29.41 -33.82 -13.10
CA GLU A 425 29.41 -34.00 -14.55
C GLU A 425 28.45 -35.10 -15.06
N GLY A 426 28.26 -35.11 -16.39
CA GLY A 426 27.56 -36.14 -17.17
C GLY A 426 26.84 -35.47 -18.35
N GLY A 427 27.42 -35.28 -19.53
CA GLY A 427 28.17 -36.28 -20.30
C GLY A 427 27.17 -37.21 -21.01
N SER A 428 27.10 -37.32 -22.34
CA SER A 428 28.05 -36.95 -23.39
C SER A 428 27.35 -36.68 -24.73
N SER A 429 28.14 -36.16 -25.68
CA SER A 429 27.99 -36.07 -27.13
C SER A 429 27.09 -37.14 -27.84
N ARG A 430 26.62 -36.96 -29.09
CA ARG A 430 27.33 -36.40 -30.26
C ARG A 430 26.38 -36.18 -31.47
N SER A 431 26.79 -35.31 -32.40
CA SER A 431 26.56 -35.29 -33.87
C SER A 431 25.36 -36.06 -34.48
N GLY A 432 24.62 -35.55 -35.48
CA GLY A 432 24.80 -34.41 -36.39
C GLY A 432 23.80 -34.62 -37.54
N SER A 433 23.23 -33.61 -38.20
CA SER A 433 23.83 -32.76 -39.24
C SER A 433 22.96 -32.88 -40.51
N GLU A 434 23.00 -31.87 -41.37
CA GLU A 434 22.45 -31.82 -42.73
C GLU A 434 20.91 -31.77 -42.88
N LYS A 435 20.33 -31.10 -43.87
CA LYS A 435 20.59 -29.84 -44.61
C LYS A 435 19.54 -29.79 -45.72
N GLY A 436 18.74 -28.73 -45.75
CA GLY A 436 17.98 -28.31 -46.93
C GLY A 436 16.84 -29.21 -47.43
N SER A 437 16.05 -28.80 -48.42
CA SER A 437 15.75 -27.42 -48.85
C SER A 437 14.60 -27.37 -49.88
N LYS A 438 13.83 -26.28 -49.86
CA LYS A 438 13.12 -25.64 -50.99
C LYS A 438 11.95 -26.36 -51.73
N LYS A 439 10.77 -25.76 -51.50
CA LYS A 439 9.85 -25.13 -52.49
C LYS A 439 8.86 -25.98 -53.33
N LYS A 440 7.78 -25.25 -53.72
CA LYS A 440 6.75 -25.48 -54.76
C LYS A 440 5.60 -26.43 -54.35
N LYS A 441 4.32 -26.17 -54.73
CA LYS A 441 3.70 -25.01 -55.40
C LYS A 441 2.17 -24.97 -55.11
N GLU A 442 1.55 -23.82 -55.40
CA GLU A 442 0.14 -23.52 -55.79
C GLU A 442 -0.87 -24.67 -56.11
N ARG A 443 -2.21 -24.50 -56.11
CA ARG A 443 -3.20 -23.49 -55.62
C ARG A 443 -4.61 -23.97 -56.08
N SER A 444 -5.69 -23.50 -55.42
CA SER A 444 -7.10 -23.39 -55.91
C SER A 444 -7.93 -24.62 -56.37
N GLN A 445 -9.18 -24.69 -55.85
CA GLN A 445 -10.49 -25.03 -56.49
C GLN A 445 -10.55 -26.12 -57.59
N GLY A 446 -11.53 -27.04 -57.65
CA GLY A 446 -12.76 -27.26 -56.87
C GLY A 446 -13.89 -27.81 -57.78
N SER A 447 -14.72 -28.76 -57.32
CA SER A 447 -15.95 -29.18 -58.03
C SER A 447 -16.94 -29.91 -57.11
N ALA A 448 -18.24 -29.75 -57.41
CA ALA A 448 -19.37 -30.50 -56.83
C ALA A 448 -19.55 -31.87 -57.55
N ARG A 449 -20.55 -32.75 -57.30
CA ARG A 449 -21.89 -32.66 -56.66
C ARG A 449 -22.45 -34.10 -56.38
N ALA A 450 -23.71 -34.18 -55.88
CA ALA A 450 -24.64 -35.34 -55.77
C ALA A 450 -24.74 -35.97 -54.36
N SER A 451 -25.91 -36.26 -53.75
CA SER A 451 -27.36 -36.00 -54.02
C SER A 451 -28.12 -36.07 -52.65
N ALA A 452 -29.45 -35.91 -52.46
CA ALA A 452 -30.63 -35.88 -53.35
C ALA A 452 -31.81 -35.04 -52.75
N ASN A 453 -32.91 -34.96 -53.53
CA ASN A 453 -34.38 -34.87 -53.29
C ASN A 453 -34.95 -34.65 -51.86
N GLU A 454 -36.14 -34.05 -51.64
CA GLU A 454 -37.33 -33.85 -52.50
C GLU A 454 -37.89 -32.39 -52.51
N THR A 455 -38.92 -32.16 -53.33
CA THR A 455 -39.63 -30.89 -53.60
C THR A 455 -41.05 -30.87 -53.04
N ASP A 456 -41.49 -29.75 -52.44
CA ASP A 456 -42.76 -29.10 -52.82
C ASP A 456 -42.85 -27.60 -52.40
N LEU A 457 -43.83 -26.88 -52.93
CA LEU A 457 -44.05 -25.42 -52.89
C LEU A 457 -45.01 -25.02 -51.72
N ASP A 458 -45.28 -23.77 -51.30
CA ASP A 458 -44.95 -22.39 -51.74
C ASP A 458 -45.09 -21.40 -50.52
N LYS A 459 -44.49 -20.20 -50.59
CA LYS A 459 -44.74 -18.94 -49.81
C LYS A 459 -45.13 -18.96 -48.30
N GLN A 460 -44.39 -18.22 -47.46
CA GLN A 460 -44.67 -16.81 -47.05
C GLN A 460 -43.75 -16.34 -45.89
N GLU A 461 -43.81 -15.05 -45.53
CA GLU A 461 -42.85 -14.26 -44.74
C GLU A 461 -42.76 -14.54 -43.22
N SER A 462 -41.56 -14.29 -42.70
CA SER A 462 -41.21 -13.69 -41.40
C SER A 462 -41.92 -14.12 -40.10
N LEU A 463 -41.12 -14.61 -39.14
CA LEU A 463 -40.85 -14.03 -37.80
C LEU A 463 -40.08 -15.07 -36.96
N PRO A 464 -39.35 -14.67 -35.90
CA PRO A 464 -39.90 -15.05 -34.60
C PRO A 464 -39.70 -14.03 -33.47
N THR A 465 -40.84 -13.71 -32.85
CA THR A 465 -40.97 -13.43 -31.41
C THR A 465 -40.38 -14.59 -30.55
N LYS A 466 -40.11 -14.51 -29.24
CA LYS A 466 -40.97 -13.97 -28.17
C LYS A 466 -40.24 -13.95 -26.81
N SER A 467 -40.73 -13.10 -25.91
CA SER A 467 -40.27 -12.91 -24.52
C SER A 467 -40.99 -13.76 -23.47
N LYS A 468 -40.41 -13.80 -22.25
CA LYS A 468 -40.94 -14.10 -20.88
C LYS A 468 -40.42 -15.43 -20.28
N LYS A 469 -39.70 -15.48 -19.15
CA LYS A 469 -39.78 -14.83 -17.80
C LYS A 469 -40.65 -15.62 -16.80
N ASN A 470 -40.02 -16.34 -15.86
CA ASN A 470 -40.10 -16.04 -14.40
C ASN A 470 -39.37 -17.05 -13.49
N GLN A 471 -38.70 -16.53 -12.43
CA GLN A 471 -38.63 -17.07 -11.04
C GLN A 471 -37.89 -18.42 -10.75
N LYS A 472 -37.19 -18.62 -9.61
CA LYS A 472 -36.73 -17.76 -8.47
C LYS A 472 -35.73 -18.53 -7.56
N LYS A 473 -34.88 -17.80 -6.82
CA LYS A 473 -34.25 -18.15 -5.50
C LYS A 473 -33.03 -19.11 -5.49
N GLY A 474 -31.91 -18.68 -4.87
CA GLY A 474 -30.85 -19.60 -4.37
C GLY A 474 -29.44 -19.03 -4.12
N LYS A 475 -29.19 -18.49 -2.90
CA LYS A 475 -27.90 -18.21 -2.20
C LYS A 475 -26.54 -18.50 -2.89
N GLY A 476 -25.60 -17.54 -2.73
CA GLY A 476 -24.30 -17.82 -2.09
C GLY A 476 -23.00 -17.50 -2.86
N ALA A 477 -22.09 -16.77 -2.19
CA ALA A 477 -20.65 -16.63 -2.47
C ALA A 477 -20.19 -16.08 -3.85
N LEU A 478 -19.81 -14.79 -3.87
CA LEU A 478 -18.99 -14.20 -4.94
C LEU A 478 -17.50 -14.51 -4.71
N SER A 479 -16.94 -15.42 -5.53
CA SER A 479 -15.51 -15.48 -5.77
C SER A 479 -15.20 -14.67 -7.02
N ILE A 480 -14.46 -13.57 -6.89
CA ILE A 480 -14.07 -12.73 -8.03
C ILE A 480 -12.84 -13.36 -8.68
N GLN A 481 -13.08 -14.28 -9.62
CA GLN A 481 -12.05 -14.74 -10.54
C GLN A 481 -11.87 -13.69 -11.65
N VAL A 482 -10.70 -13.05 -11.69
CA VAL A 482 -10.37 -12.00 -12.66
C VAL A 482 -10.36 -12.59 -14.06
N SER A 483 -11.41 -12.29 -14.83
CA SER A 483 -11.48 -12.63 -16.26
C SER A 483 -10.57 -11.69 -17.05
N ARG A 484 -9.44 -12.24 -17.52
CA ARG A 484 -8.46 -11.55 -18.37
C ARG A 484 -9.07 -11.21 -19.73
N ALA A 485 -9.73 -10.05 -19.82
CA ALA A 485 -10.15 -9.48 -21.09
C ALA A 485 -8.91 -9.21 -21.97
N LYS A 486 -8.97 -9.60 -23.24
CA LYS A 486 -8.01 -9.15 -24.24
C LYS A 486 -8.33 -7.70 -24.57
N THR A 487 -7.64 -6.76 -23.94
CA THR A 487 -7.59 -5.37 -24.43
C THR A 487 -6.89 -5.37 -25.78
N THR A 488 -7.62 -4.93 -26.81
CA THR A 488 -7.03 -4.39 -28.03
C THR A 488 -5.99 -3.33 -27.66
N LYS A 489 -4.85 -3.31 -28.36
CA LYS A 489 -3.91 -2.21 -28.24
C LYS A 489 -4.54 -0.96 -28.83
N GLU A 490 -5.05 -0.08 -27.99
CA GLU A 490 -5.07 1.35 -28.28
C GLU A 490 -3.68 1.90 -27.95
N ASP A 491 -3.14 2.76 -28.80
CA ASP A 491 -1.76 3.21 -28.68
C ASP A 491 -1.55 4.08 -27.43
N SER A 492 -0.65 3.62 -26.57
CA SER A 492 -0.31 4.22 -25.28
C SER A 492 0.64 5.41 -25.44
N VAL A 493 0.27 6.39 -26.27
CA VAL A 493 1.05 7.60 -26.54
C VAL A 493 0.42 8.78 -25.79
N GLY A 494 1.21 9.36 -24.87
CA GLY A 494 0.90 10.63 -24.19
C GLY A 494 0.38 10.57 -22.75
N ILE A 495 0.42 9.41 -22.06
CA ILE A 495 0.19 9.37 -20.61
C ILE A 495 1.47 9.85 -19.89
N PRO A 496 1.41 10.84 -18.98
CA PRO A 496 2.57 11.22 -18.17
C PRO A 496 3.11 10.03 -17.36
N SER A 497 4.44 9.84 -17.37
CA SER A 497 5.10 8.87 -16.49
C SER A 497 4.97 9.32 -15.03
N GLU A 498 5.00 8.37 -14.10
CA GLU A 498 5.07 8.65 -12.67
C GLU A 498 6.34 9.46 -12.36
N GLU A 499 7.48 9.05 -12.93
CA GLU A 499 8.77 9.73 -12.87
C GLU A 499 8.70 11.19 -13.34
N TRP A 500 8.04 11.45 -14.48
CA TRP A 500 7.88 12.82 -15.00
C TRP A 500 7.06 13.71 -14.06
N MET A 501 6.04 13.17 -13.39
CA MET A 501 5.28 13.95 -12.41
C MET A 501 6.14 14.26 -11.17
N LEU A 502 6.93 13.30 -10.70
CA LEU A 502 7.82 13.49 -9.54
C LEU A 502 8.87 14.58 -9.83
N ASP A 503 9.56 14.52 -10.97
CA ASP A 503 10.56 15.53 -11.37
C ASP A 503 9.97 16.95 -11.47
N ASN A 504 8.76 17.09 -12.02
CA ASN A 504 8.13 18.40 -12.15
C ASN A 504 7.60 18.93 -10.81
N ILE A 505 7.05 18.09 -9.93
CA ILE A 505 6.65 18.49 -8.57
C ILE A 505 7.86 18.90 -7.74
N LEU A 506 8.99 18.18 -7.87
CA LEU A 506 10.27 18.55 -7.23
C LEU A 506 10.80 19.91 -7.73
N SER A 507 10.76 20.14 -9.05
CA SER A 507 11.20 21.43 -9.62
C SER A 507 10.31 22.62 -9.19
N LEU A 508 9.06 22.35 -8.81
CA LEU A 508 8.10 23.35 -8.32
C LEU A 508 8.30 23.67 -6.84
N VAL A 509 8.60 22.65 -6.03
CA VAL A 509 8.65 22.75 -4.56
C VAL A 509 9.94 22.07 -4.06
N PRO A 510 11.11 22.73 -4.24
CA PRO A 510 12.39 22.21 -3.78
C PRO A 510 12.47 22.10 -2.25
N GLU A 511 11.56 22.75 -1.52
CA GLU A 511 11.38 22.61 -0.07
C GLU A 511 11.12 21.14 0.36
N PHE A 512 10.60 20.29 -0.53
CA PHE A 512 10.46 18.84 -0.30
C PHE A 512 11.81 18.09 -0.31
N GLU A 513 12.90 18.65 -0.83
CA GLU A 513 14.27 18.14 -0.61
C GLU A 513 14.93 18.82 0.60
N GLU A 514 14.79 20.14 0.74
CA GLU A 514 15.52 20.92 1.75
C GLU A 514 15.12 20.59 3.20
N GLN A 515 13.90 20.09 3.46
CA GLN A 515 13.48 19.67 4.80
C GLN A 515 14.15 18.38 5.31
N GLY A 516 15.05 17.75 4.54
CA GLY A 516 15.80 16.57 5.00
C GLY A 516 14.91 15.34 5.23
N ILE A 517 13.80 15.26 4.49
CA ILE A 517 12.85 14.15 4.56
C ILE A 517 13.59 12.87 4.18
N ASN A 518 13.60 11.88 5.07
CA ASN A 518 14.39 10.65 4.92
C ASN A 518 14.03 9.80 3.68
N ASP A 519 12.91 10.10 3.02
CA ASP A 519 12.57 9.61 1.68
C ASP A 519 11.54 10.56 1.02
N PRO A 520 11.93 11.40 0.03
CA PRO A 520 10.99 12.34 -0.60
C PRO A 520 9.85 11.64 -1.37
N GLU A 521 9.97 10.32 -1.66
CA GLU A 521 8.86 9.54 -2.19
C GLU A 521 7.62 9.55 -1.26
N ILE A 522 7.78 9.78 0.04
CA ILE A 522 6.69 9.74 1.03
C ILE A 522 5.60 10.79 0.76
N ILE A 523 5.93 11.97 0.25
CA ILE A 523 4.96 13.03 -0.11
C ILE A 523 4.66 13.00 -1.60
N LEU A 524 5.72 12.96 -2.41
CA LEU A 524 5.64 13.16 -3.85
C LEU A 524 4.80 12.07 -4.52
N LYS A 525 4.90 10.82 -4.05
CA LYS A 525 4.17 9.68 -4.61
C LYS A 525 2.68 9.73 -4.27
N PRO A 526 2.23 9.98 -3.02
CA PRO A 526 0.82 10.30 -2.75
C PRO A 526 0.28 11.50 -3.53
N LEU A 527 1.05 12.59 -3.63
CA LEU A 527 0.61 13.80 -4.35
C LEU A 527 0.48 13.55 -5.86
N ALA A 528 1.46 12.93 -6.49
CA ALA A 528 1.41 12.52 -7.89
C ALA A 528 0.23 11.57 -8.16
N ASN A 529 -0.03 10.60 -7.27
CA ASN A 529 -1.18 9.70 -7.38
C ASN A 529 -2.54 10.42 -7.21
N HIS A 530 -2.60 11.49 -6.41
CA HIS A 530 -3.80 12.33 -6.29
C HIS A 530 -4.04 13.19 -7.55
N LEU A 531 -2.98 13.77 -8.12
CA LEU A 531 -3.05 14.66 -9.29
C LEU A 531 -3.25 13.91 -10.62
N ARG A 532 -2.69 12.70 -10.76
CA ARG A 532 -2.77 11.87 -11.97
C ARG A 532 -4.19 11.72 -12.55
N PRO A 533 -5.24 11.34 -11.80
CA PRO A 533 -6.59 11.23 -12.34
C PRO A 533 -7.17 12.58 -12.79
N MET A 534 -6.82 13.69 -12.12
CA MET A 534 -7.25 15.04 -12.51
C MET A 534 -6.62 15.44 -13.85
N LEU A 535 -5.32 15.21 -14.02
CA LEU A 535 -4.58 15.51 -15.25
C LEU A 535 -5.10 14.67 -16.42
N LEU A 536 -5.35 13.37 -16.20
CA LEU A 536 -5.95 12.49 -17.21
C LEU A 536 -7.38 12.91 -17.60
N ALA A 537 -8.17 13.46 -16.68
CA ALA A 537 -9.51 13.95 -16.96
C ALA A 537 -9.49 15.21 -17.85
N SER A 538 -8.76 16.26 -17.43
CA SER A 538 -8.58 17.50 -18.24
C SER A 538 -8.04 17.17 -19.64
N TRP A 539 -7.03 16.30 -19.71
CA TRP A 539 -6.44 15.87 -20.97
C TRP A 539 -7.40 15.08 -21.87
N SER A 540 -8.20 14.17 -21.31
CA SER A 540 -9.23 13.44 -22.07
C SER A 540 -10.30 14.36 -22.65
N GLU A 541 -10.71 15.38 -21.88
CA GLU A 541 -11.70 16.38 -22.30
C GLU A 541 -11.13 17.30 -23.41
N ARG A 542 -9.92 17.82 -23.22
CA ARG A 542 -9.25 18.67 -24.22
C ARG A 542 -8.97 17.93 -25.53
N ARG A 543 -8.57 16.66 -25.46
CA ARG A 543 -8.41 15.78 -26.62
C ARG A 543 -9.73 15.59 -27.37
N LYS A 544 -10.85 15.39 -26.68
CA LYS A 544 -12.19 15.27 -27.30
C LYS A 544 -12.62 16.58 -27.98
N ALA A 545 -12.32 17.74 -27.37
CA ALA A 545 -12.59 19.04 -27.97
C ALA A 545 -11.84 19.23 -29.29
N LEU A 546 -10.52 18.96 -29.31
CA LEU A 546 -9.71 19.04 -30.54
C LEU A 546 -10.19 18.09 -31.64
N PHE A 547 -10.54 16.83 -31.31
CA PHE A 547 -11.10 15.91 -32.30
C PHE A 547 -12.48 16.33 -32.82
N ALA A 548 -13.31 16.97 -31.99
CA ALA A 548 -14.61 17.49 -32.42
C ALA A 548 -14.44 18.67 -33.40
N GLU A 549 -13.54 19.61 -33.09
CA GLU A 549 -13.23 20.74 -33.97
C GLU A 549 -12.60 20.28 -35.29
N ASN A 550 -11.65 19.35 -35.24
CA ASN A 550 -11.05 18.78 -36.45
C ASN A 550 -12.05 18.01 -37.31
N ALA A 551 -13.05 17.34 -36.73
CA ALA A 551 -14.07 16.61 -37.49
C ALA A 551 -14.92 17.54 -38.38
N ASP A 552 -15.32 18.70 -37.86
CA ASP A 552 -16.05 19.72 -38.65
C ASP A 552 -15.15 20.33 -39.74
N ARG A 553 -13.87 20.59 -39.43
CA ARG A 553 -12.88 21.05 -40.42
C ARG A 553 -12.67 20.03 -41.54
N MET A 554 -12.43 18.76 -41.21
CA MET A 554 -12.25 17.64 -42.16
C MET A 554 -13.43 17.52 -43.13
N LYS A 555 -14.66 17.63 -42.61
CA LYS A 555 -15.87 17.62 -43.43
C LYS A 555 -15.89 18.78 -44.42
N CYS A 556 -15.55 20.00 -43.97
CA CYS A 556 -15.47 21.17 -44.84
C CYS A 556 -14.41 21.02 -45.93
N VAL A 557 -13.27 20.38 -45.64
CA VAL A 557 -12.24 20.07 -46.66
C VAL A 557 -12.80 19.16 -47.75
N LEU A 558 -13.44 18.04 -47.37
CA LEU A 558 -14.02 17.11 -48.36
C LEU A 558 -15.20 17.73 -49.13
N ASP A 559 -16.08 18.49 -48.49
CA ASP A 559 -17.21 19.16 -49.15
C ASP A 559 -16.75 20.22 -50.17
N ASN A 560 -15.62 20.89 -49.91
CA ASN A 560 -15.03 21.86 -50.85
C ASN A 560 -14.22 21.16 -51.96
N LEU A 561 -13.48 20.10 -51.63
CA LEU A 561 -12.78 19.24 -52.59
C LEU A 561 -13.77 18.63 -53.59
N GLN A 562 -14.90 18.10 -53.13
CA GLN A 562 -15.96 17.53 -53.97
C GLN A 562 -16.48 18.53 -55.01
N LYS A 563 -16.75 19.78 -54.61
CA LYS A 563 -17.21 20.84 -55.54
C LYS A 563 -16.17 21.16 -56.62
N LYS A 564 -14.90 21.34 -56.22
CA LYS A 564 -13.79 21.66 -57.12
C LYS A 564 -13.46 20.49 -58.08
N LEU A 565 -13.57 19.26 -57.59
CA LEU A 565 -13.41 18.05 -58.38
C LEU A 565 -14.54 17.89 -59.41
N ASP A 566 -15.80 18.12 -59.02
CA ASP A 566 -16.95 18.07 -59.93
C ASP A 566 -16.82 19.06 -61.10
N GLU A 567 -16.40 20.30 -60.83
CA GLU A 567 -16.17 21.31 -61.86
C GLU A 567 -15.02 20.92 -62.80
N SER A 568 -13.86 20.58 -62.23
CA SER A 568 -12.67 20.20 -63.00
C SER A 568 -12.91 18.96 -63.87
N PHE A 569 -13.60 17.96 -63.32
CA PHE A 569 -13.88 16.70 -64.01
C PHE A 569 -14.96 16.85 -65.11
N LEU A 570 -15.98 17.68 -64.90
CA LEU A 570 -16.95 18.00 -65.95
C LEU A 570 -16.29 18.74 -67.12
N ASN A 571 -15.37 19.67 -66.84
CA ASN A 571 -14.57 20.34 -67.87
C ASN A 571 -13.64 19.34 -68.60
N MET A 572 -12.98 18.45 -67.88
CA MET A 572 -12.17 17.36 -68.46
C MET A 572 -12.99 16.49 -69.44
N GLN A 573 -14.19 16.05 -69.06
CA GLN A 573 -15.11 15.28 -69.91
C GLN A 573 -15.61 16.08 -71.14
N LEU A 574 -15.71 17.40 -71.01
CA LEU A 574 -16.09 18.28 -72.13
C LEU A 574 -14.98 18.38 -73.17
N TYR A 575 -13.72 18.46 -72.72
CA TYR A 575 -12.55 18.51 -73.58
C TYR A 575 -12.22 17.15 -74.20
N GLU A 576 -12.39 16.05 -73.46
CA GLU A 576 -12.26 14.67 -73.97
C GLU A 576 -13.15 14.44 -75.20
N LYS A 577 -14.40 14.90 -75.16
CA LYS A 577 -15.33 14.83 -76.31
C LYS A 577 -14.84 15.57 -77.57
N ALA A 578 -13.91 16.51 -77.48
CA ALA A 578 -13.35 17.14 -78.67
C ALA A 578 -12.28 16.28 -79.37
N LEU A 579 -11.71 15.29 -78.67
CA LEU A 579 -10.69 14.37 -79.18
C LEU A 579 -11.26 13.40 -80.23
N ASP A 580 -12.56 13.08 -80.12
CA ASP A 580 -13.34 12.31 -81.12
C ASP A 580 -13.12 12.81 -82.57
N LEU A 581 -12.88 14.12 -82.76
CA LEU A 581 -12.73 14.75 -84.07
C LEU A 581 -11.38 14.45 -84.76
N PHE A 582 -10.43 13.84 -84.02
CA PHE A 582 -9.04 13.64 -84.46
C PHE A 582 -8.60 12.18 -84.44
N VAL A 583 -9.53 11.23 -84.25
CA VAL A 583 -9.22 9.78 -84.15
C VAL A 583 -8.51 9.25 -85.41
N ASP A 584 -8.78 9.80 -86.60
CA ASP A 584 -8.13 9.38 -87.85
C ASP A 584 -6.63 9.76 -87.92
N ASP A 585 -6.18 10.75 -87.15
CA ASP A 585 -4.77 11.17 -87.09
C ASP A 585 -4.16 10.79 -85.74
N GLN A 586 -3.55 9.61 -85.73
CA GLN A 586 -2.86 9.05 -84.57
C GLN A 586 -1.81 9.99 -83.95
N SER A 587 -1.18 10.87 -84.73
CA SER A 587 -0.14 11.77 -84.25
C SER A 587 -0.72 12.98 -83.51
N THR A 588 -1.75 13.60 -84.10
CA THR A 588 -2.49 14.72 -83.51
C THR A 588 -3.32 14.28 -82.32
N SER A 589 -4.00 13.12 -82.39
CA SER A 589 -4.75 12.53 -81.28
C SER A 589 -3.89 12.36 -80.04
N VAL A 590 -2.72 11.71 -80.15
CA VAL A 590 -1.80 11.51 -79.00
C VAL A 590 -1.25 12.84 -78.47
N ALA A 591 -1.03 13.84 -79.32
CA ALA A 591 -0.61 15.17 -78.89
C ALA A 591 -1.70 15.90 -78.07
N LEU A 592 -2.98 15.77 -78.47
CA LEU A 592 -4.12 16.35 -77.78
C LEU A 592 -4.40 15.64 -76.43
N HIS A 593 -4.44 14.30 -76.40
CA HIS A 593 -4.57 13.54 -75.15
C HIS A 593 -3.46 13.91 -74.14
N ARG A 594 -2.21 13.98 -74.58
CA ARG A 594 -1.08 14.36 -73.72
C ARG A 594 -1.16 15.82 -73.24
N HIS A 595 -1.66 16.73 -74.06
CA HIS A 595 -1.85 18.12 -73.64
C HIS A 595 -2.92 18.23 -72.54
N LEU A 596 -4.04 17.54 -72.70
CA LEU A 596 -5.11 17.52 -71.71
C LEU A 596 -4.67 16.88 -70.38
N LEU A 597 -3.86 15.80 -70.44
CA LEU A 597 -3.22 15.21 -69.27
C LEU A 597 -2.26 16.18 -68.56
N ARG A 598 -1.44 16.93 -69.30
CA ARG A 598 -0.44 17.85 -68.73
C ARG A 598 -1.00 19.21 -68.27
N THR A 599 -2.27 19.50 -68.53
CA THR A 599 -2.91 20.77 -68.19
C THR A 599 -4.06 20.54 -67.20
N THR A 600 -5.25 20.24 -67.72
CA THR A 600 -6.47 20.06 -66.92
C THR A 600 -6.33 18.89 -65.93
N ALA A 601 -5.78 17.75 -66.36
CA ALA A 601 -5.64 16.59 -65.48
C ALA A 601 -4.57 16.79 -64.39
N ALA A 602 -3.42 17.37 -64.73
CA ALA A 602 -2.35 17.66 -63.77
C ALA A 602 -2.80 18.63 -62.67
N SER A 603 -3.47 19.73 -63.03
CA SER A 603 -4.04 20.68 -62.06
C SER A 603 -5.09 20.02 -61.15
N MET A 604 -5.92 19.13 -61.69
CA MET A 604 -6.91 18.39 -60.91
C MET A 604 -6.26 17.38 -59.95
N VAL A 605 -5.14 16.75 -60.31
CA VAL A 605 -4.37 15.87 -59.41
C VAL A 605 -3.68 16.66 -58.31
N ASP A 606 -3.10 17.82 -58.61
CA ASP A 606 -2.42 18.66 -57.60
C ASP A 606 -3.41 19.13 -56.53
N MET A 607 -4.57 19.62 -56.97
CA MET A 607 -5.68 20.01 -56.11
C MET A 607 -6.21 18.82 -55.28
N LEU A 608 -6.31 17.62 -55.87
CA LEU A 608 -6.75 16.42 -55.16
C LEU A 608 -5.75 15.98 -54.08
N LEU A 609 -4.46 15.88 -54.41
CA LEU A 609 -3.42 15.41 -53.48
C LEU A 609 -3.24 16.37 -52.29
N LEU A 610 -3.19 17.68 -52.53
CA LEU A 610 -3.02 18.68 -51.46
C LEU A 610 -4.19 18.67 -50.45
N ASN A 611 -5.43 18.52 -50.92
CA ASN A 611 -6.59 18.47 -50.03
C ASN A 611 -6.71 17.12 -49.30
N LEU A 612 -6.28 16.01 -49.90
CA LEU A 612 -6.25 14.71 -49.23
C LEU A 612 -5.14 14.63 -48.17
N ASP A 613 -3.97 15.21 -48.41
CA ASP A 613 -2.90 15.36 -47.42
C ASP A 613 -3.35 16.23 -46.23
N MET A 614 -3.95 17.40 -46.50
CA MET A 614 -4.55 18.25 -45.46
C MET A 614 -5.62 17.51 -44.64
N HIS A 615 -6.50 16.75 -45.30
CA HIS A 615 -7.51 15.92 -44.62
C HIS A 615 -6.87 14.83 -43.75
N ASN A 616 -5.76 14.22 -44.20
CA ASN A 616 -5.07 13.20 -43.42
C ASN A 616 -4.34 13.80 -42.19
N LYS A 617 -3.70 14.96 -42.34
CA LYS A 617 -3.09 15.72 -41.22
C LYS A 617 -4.11 16.08 -40.14
N LEU A 618 -5.28 16.59 -40.54
CA LEU A 618 -6.38 16.90 -39.61
C LEU A 618 -6.91 15.65 -38.88
N LYS A 619 -7.02 14.52 -39.59
CA LYS A 619 -7.44 13.21 -39.05
C LYS A 619 -6.45 12.67 -38.02
N ASP A 620 -5.15 12.85 -38.26
CA ASP A 620 -4.08 12.41 -37.37
C ASP A 620 -3.81 13.41 -36.22
N GLY A 621 -4.61 14.48 -36.12
CA GLY A 621 -4.57 15.45 -35.01
C GLY A 621 -3.47 16.51 -35.13
N ILE A 622 -2.91 16.69 -36.32
CA ILE A 622 -1.86 17.69 -36.60
C ILE A 622 -2.54 19.02 -36.93
N GLU A 623 -2.10 20.11 -36.28
CA GLU A 623 -2.54 21.45 -36.64
C GLU A 623 -2.01 21.83 -38.03
N VAL A 624 -2.90 22.21 -38.93
CA VAL A 624 -2.57 22.70 -40.27
C VAL A 624 -2.74 24.22 -40.29
N GLU A 625 -1.68 24.96 -40.60
CA GLU A 625 -1.75 26.42 -40.77
C GLU A 625 -2.70 26.77 -41.93
N GLU A 626 -3.66 27.67 -41.70
CA GLU A 626 -4.63 28.11 -42.72
C GLU A 626 -4.00 28.96 -43.85
N SER A 627 -2.71 29.27 -43.75
CA SER A 627 -1.97 30.15 -44.65
C SER A 627 -1.47 29.47 -45.93
N GLN A 628 -2.40 28.98 -46.76
CA GLN A 628 -2.26 28.94 -48.23
C GLN A 628 -3.58 28.55 -48.90
N ASN A 629 -4.10 29.40 -49.79
CA ASN A 629 -5.08 28.95 -50.79
C ASN A 629 -4.37 27.92 -51.70
N PRO A 630 -4.83 26.65 -51.78
CA PRO A 630 -4.19 25.63 -52.63
C PRO A 630 -4.50 25.82 -54.13
N GLU A 631 -4.79 27.05 -54.55
CA GLU A 631 -5.33 27.39 -55.86
C GLU A 631 -4.26 27.75 -56.90
N SER A 632 -2.99 27.84 -56.49
CA SER A 632 -1.88 28.26 -57.35
C SER A 632 -0.60 27.40 -57.25
N VAL A 633 -0.64 26.26 -56.57
CA VAL A 633 0.53 25.37 -56.43
C VAL A 633 0.51 24.29 -57.52
N SER A 634 1.33 24.48 -58.55
CA SER A 634 1.63 23.41 -59.52
C SER A 634 2.75 22.52 -58.97
N LEU A 635 2.46 21.25 -58.71
CA LEU A 635 3.45 20.31 -58.15
C LEU A 635 4.41 19.79 -59.22
N SER A 636 5.66 19.49 -58.85
CA SER A 636 6.53 18.71 -59.73
C SER A 636 6.08 17.23 -59.77
N PRO A 637 6.47 16.44 -60.79
CA PRO A 637 6.19 15.00 -60.81
C PRO A 637 6.72 14.25 -59.58
N GLY A 638 7.85 14.70 -59.01
CA GLY A 638 8.42 14.13 -57.78
C GLY A 638 7.55 14.42 -56.55
N ASP A 639 7.09 15.66 -56.41
CA ASP A 639 6.27 16.09 -55.26
C ASP A 639 4.91 15.40 -55.25
N ARG A 640 4.28 15.21 -56.44
CA ARG A 640 3.06 14.40 -56.58
C ARG A 640 3.26 12.98 -56.05
N ILE A 641 4.37 12.34 -56.37
CA ILE A 641 4.67 10.96 -55.96
C ILE A 641 4.99 10.89 -54.46
N ASN A 642 5.61 11.92 -53.88
CA ASN A 642 5.88 11.99 -52.45
C ASN A 642 4.58 12.18 -51.65
N LEU A 643 3.79 13.21 -51.96
CA LEU A 643 2.47 13.43 -51.35
C LEU A 643 1.55 12.22 -51.52
N ALA A 644 1.57 11.56 -52.68
CA ALA A 644 0.80 10.34 -52.90
C ALA A 644 1.25 9.16 -52.00
N LYS A 645 2.56 9.06 -51.68
CA LYS A 645 3.07 8.00 -50.79
C LYS A 645 2.70 8.23 -49.32
N ASP A 646 2.64 9.49 -48.90
CA ASP A 646 2.36 9.90 -47.52
C ASP A 646 0.88 9.68 -47.13
N LEU A 647 0.00 9.41 -48.10
CA LEU A 647 -1.40 9.03 -47.87
C LEU A 647 -1.52 7.60 -47.28
N PRO A 648 -2.59 7.31 -46.51
CA PRO A 648 -2.71 6.04 -45.79
C PRO A 648 -3.07 4.85 -46.69
N GLY A 649 -2.29 3.77 -46.58
CA GLY A 649 -2.68 2.42 -47.00
C GLY A 649 -3.06 2.27 -48.48
N SER A 650 -4.29 1.82 -48.75
CA SER A 650 -4.84 1.61 -50.10
C SER A 650 -4.94 2.89 -50.93
N LEU A 651 -5.13 4.05 -50.27
CA LEU A 651 -5.22 5.34 -50.95
C LEU A 651 -3.89 5.74 -51.59
N SER A 652 -2.76 5.50 -50.90
CA SER A 652 -1.42 5.84 -51.42
C SER A 652 -1.07 5.06 -52.69
N VAL A 653 -1.33 3.75 -52.74
CA VAL A 653 -1.11 2.92 -53.93
C VAL A 653 -1.95 3.43 -55.13
N LYS A 654 -3.20 3.83 -54.89
CA LYS A 654 -4.08 4.38 -55.92
C LYS A 654 -3.65 5.78 -56.36
N ALA A 655 -3.21 6.63 -55.42
CA ALA A 655 -2.75 7.99 -55.68
C ALA A 655 -1.45 8.04 -56.49
N VAL A 656 -0.50 7.13 -56.22
CA VAL A 656 0.72 6.98 -57.03
C VAL A 656 0.38 6.58 -58.47
N ALA A 657 -0.52 5.60 -58.66
CA ALA A 657 -0.98 5.20 -59.99
C ALA A 657 -1.70 6.33 -60.75
N LEU A 658 -2.44 7.20 -60.04
CA LEU A 658 -3.04 8.40 -60.60
C LEU A 658 -1.98 9.41 -61.05
N ALA A 659 -0.97 9.69 -60.23
CA ALA A 659 0.14 10.57 -60.59
C ALA A 659 0.93 10.07 -61.82
N GLU A 660 1.23 8.77 -61.88
CA GLU A 660 1.90 8.14 -63.03
C GLU A 660 1.06 8.21 -64.31
N SER A 661 -0.28 8.14 -64.22
CA SER A 661 -1.16 8.16 -65.38
C SER A 661 -1.14 9.49 -66.16
N LEU A 662 -0.65 10.59 -65.56
CA LEU A 662 -0.42 11.89 -66.22
C LEU A 662 0.66 11.82 -67.32
N GLU A 663 1.59 10.86 -67.26
CA GLU A 663 2.59 10.63 -68.31
C GLU A 663 2.08 9.74 -69.46
N GLY A 664 0.81 9.31 -69.37
CA GLY A 664 0.15 8.43 -70.31
C GLY A 664 0.00 8.98 -71.74
N LYS A 665 -0.52 8.13 -72.62
CA LYS A 665 -0.84 8.45 -74.03
C LYS A 665 -2.34 8.68 -74.27
N ARG A 666 -3.18 8.41 -73.27
CA ARG A 666 -4.65 8.32 -73.36
C ARG A 666 -5.29 8.80 -72.07
N VAL A 667 -6.46 9.42 -72.19
CA VAL A 667 -7.18 10.10 -71.10
C VAL A 667 -8.06 9.12 -70.32
N GLU A 668 -8.53 8.08 -70.99
CA GLU A 668 -9.38 7.02 -70.45
C GLU A 668 -8.69 6.25 -69.30
N THR A 669 -7.37 6.04 -69.41
CA THR A 669 -6.53 5.44 -68.37
C THR A 669 -6.46 6.34 -67.13
N PHE A 670 -6.32 7.65 -67.32
CA PHE A 670 -6.34 8.64 -66.24
C PHE A 670 -7.71 8.71 -65.55
N ILE A 671 -8.81 8.75 -66.32
CA ILE A 671 -10.18 8.76 -65.76
C ILE A 671 -10.44 7.50 -64.91
N THR A 672 -9.91 6.35 -65.34
CA THR A 672 -10.02 5.09 -64.58
C THR A 672 -9.24 5.16 -63.26
N ALA A 673 -8.00 5.68 -63.28
CA ALA A 673 -7.20 5.88 -62.07
C ALA A 673 -7.82 6.90 -61.10
N LEU A 674 -8.36 8.00 -61.64
CA LEU A 674 -9.05 9.03 -60.86
C LEU A 674 -10.29 8.46 -60.16
N GLY A 675 -11.06 7.60 -60.85
CA GLY A 675 -12.20 6.89 -60.26
C GLY A 675 -11.82 6.04 -59.06
N ALA A 676 -10.70 5.30 -59.15
CA ALA A 676 -10.22 4.47 -58.06
C ALA A 676 -9.81 5.28 -56.81
N VAL A 677 -9.17 6.45 -56.99
CA VAL A 677 -8.79 7.36 -55.91
C VAL A 677 -10.02 8.06 -55.31
N ALA A 678 -10.95 8.53 -56.14
CA ALA A 678 -12.18 9.17 -55.69
C ALA A 678 -13.02 8.21 -54.82
N GLU A 679 -13.22 6.97 -55.28
CA GLU A 679 -13.94 5.93 -54.53
C GLU A 679 -13.30 5.63 -53.16
N GLU A 680 -11.97 5.52 -53.10
CA GLU A 680 -11.25 5.29 -51.83
C GLU A 680 -11.33 6.50 -50.89
N SER A 681 -11.45 7.71 -51.45
CA SER A 681 -11.55 8.97 -50.71
C SER A 681 -12.99 9.34 -50.31
N GLY A 682 -13.99 8.53 -50.68
CA GLY A 682 -15.41 8.84 -50.48
C GLY A 682 -15.97 9.95 -51.37
N LEU A 683 -15.23 10.33 -52.43
CA LEU A 683 -15.61 11.37 -53.39
C LEU A 683 -16.40 10.77 -54.55
N LEU A 684 -17.31 11.56 -55.13
CA LEU A 684 -18.16 11.17 -56.24
C LEU A 684 -17.70 11.85 -57.54
N LEU A 685 -17.57 11.07 -58.62
CA LEU A 685 -17.26 11.61 -59.95
C LEU A 685 -18.54 11.86 -60.75
N LYS A 686 -18.98 13.12 -60.83
CA LYS A 686 -20.18 13.53 -61.57
C LYS A 686 -20.02 13.32 -63.07
N LYS A 687 -21.05 12.75 -63.71
CA LYS A 687 -21.05 12.43 -65.15
C LYS A 687 -21.70 13.56 -65.97
N LEU A 688 -21.11 13.88 -67.11
CA LEU A 688 -21.58 14.88 -68.06
C LEU A 688 -22.85 14.41 -68.81
N ASP A 689 -24.02 14.87 -68.36
CA ASP A 689 -25.29 14.68 -69.07
C ASP A 689 -25.50 15.71 -70.20
N LYS A 690 -26.48 15.46 -71.09
CA LYS A 690 -26.77 16.31 -72.27
C LYS A 690 -27.26 17.74 -71.94
N LYS A 691 -27.79 17.98 -70.74
CA LYS A 691 -28.26 19.30 -70.28
C LYS A 691 -27.10 20.08 -69.67
N LEU A 692 -26.28 19.44 -68.83
CA LEU A 692 -25.03 19.99 -68.30
C LEU A 692 -24.05 20.32 -69.43
N GLU A 693 -23.87 19.42 -70.41
CA GLU A 693 -23.03 19.65 -71.59
C GLU A 693 -23.44 20.93 -72.36
N ARG A 694 -24.73 21.12 -72.65
CA ARG A 694 -25.22 22.35 -73.29
C ARG A 694 -24.98 23.60 -72.44
N THR A 695 -25.10 23.47 -71.12
CA THR A 695 -24.90 24.58 -70.17
C THR A 695 -23.43 24.97 -70.10
N LEU A 696 -22.53 23.98 -69.98
CA LEU A 696 -21.08 24.17 -69.94
C LEU A 696 -20.52 24.67 -71.27
N LEU A 697 -21.00 24.17 -72.42
CA LEU A 697 -20.62 24.72 -73.72
C LEU A 697 -21.08 26.18 -73.89
N HIS A 698 -22.21 26.56 -73.29
CA HIS A 698 -22.67 27.95 -73.31
C HIS A 698 -21.84 28.86 -72.39
N SER A 699 -21.50 28.43 -71.17
CA SER A 699 -20.61 29.19 -70.27
C SER A 699 -19.21 29.30 -70.85
N TYR A 700 -18.63 28.18 -71.31
CA TYR A 700 -17.32 28.15 -71.98
C TYR A 700 -17.30 29.01 -73.25
N ARG A 701 -18.38 29.05 -74.04
CA ARG A 701 -18.51 29.98 -75.17
C ARG A 701 -18.47 31.44 -74.73
N LYS A 702 -19.20 31.79 -73.66
CA LYS A 702 -19.23 33.17 -73.14
C LYS A 702 -17.87 33.58 -72.60
N GLU A 703 -17.22 32.70 -71.84
CA GLU A 703 -15.88 32.90 -71.30
C GLU A 703 -14.84 33.03 -72.41
N LEU A 704 -14.84 32.13 -73.38
CA LEU A 704 -13.87 32.14 -74.48
C LEU A 704 -14.07 33.33 -75.43
N ILE A 705 -15.30 33.81 -75.64
CA ILE A 705 -15.58 35.09 -76.32
C ILE A 705 -14.96 36.26 -75.54
N TRP A 706 -15.10 36.27 -74.20
CA TRP A 706 -14.49 37.30 -73.35
C TRP A 706 -12.96 37.22 -73.41
N GLN A 707 -12.37 36.04 -73.24
CA GLN A 707 -10.93 35.82 -73.35
C GLN A 707 -10.37 36.24 -74.72
N VAL A 708 -11.03 35.90 -75.83
CA VAL A 708 -10.62 36.33 -77.18
C VAL A 708 -10.74 37.86 -77.36
N SER A 709 -11.71 38.49 -76.70
CA SER A 709 -11.86 39.95 -76.72
C SER A 709 -10.73 40.64 -75.96
N THR A 710 -10.43 40.18 -74.74
CA THR A 710 -9.45 40.80 -73.83
C THR A 710 -7.99 40.40 -74.09
N GLU A 711 -7.73 39.29 -74.78
CA GLU A 711 -6.36 38.82 -75.03
C GLU A 711 -5.51 39.86 -75.79
N ALA A 712 -4.34 40.15 -75.22
CA ALA A 712 -3.36 41.09 -75.76
C ALA A 712 -2.11 40.39 -76.32
N ASP A 713 -1.86 39.13 -75.95
CA ASP A 713 -0.75 38.35 -76.49
C ASP A 713 -1.13 37.76 -77.88
N PRO A 714 -0.40 38.10 -78.96
CA PRO A 714 -0.67 37.57 -80.29
C PRO A 714 -0.53 36.04 -80.39
N VAL A 715 0.36 35.43 -79.59
CA VAL A 715 0.63 33.99 -79.61
C VAL A 715 -0.48 33.22 -78.89
N LEU A 716 -0.98 33.73 -77.77
CA LEU A 716 -2.06 33.10 -76.99
C LEU A 716 -3.45 33.33 -77.61
N LEU A 717 -3.61 34.36 -78.45
CA LEU A 717 -4.86 34.60 -79.18
C LEU A 717 -5.22 33.47 -80.15
N LEU A 718 -4.24 32.93 -80.89
CA LEU A 718 -4.48 31.90 -81.91
C LEU A 718 -5.16 30.63 -81.36
N PRO A 719 -4.65 29.94 -80.32
CA PRO A 719 -5.32 28.75 -79.79
C PRO A 719 -6.72 29.08 -79.25
N LYS A 720 -6.92 30.23 -78.59
CA LYS A 720 -8.25 30.67 -78.10
C LYS A 720 -9.25 30.87 -79.25
N VAL A 721 -8.81 31.49 -80.34
CA VAL A 721 -9.60 31.66 -81.58
C VAL A 721 -9.94 30.31 -82.22
N VAL A 722 -8.97 29.39 -82.35
CA VAL A 722 -9.20 28.04 -82.90
C VAL A 722 -10.18 27.25 -82.03
N SER A 723 -10.03 27.27 -80.71
CA SER A 723 -10.98 26.67 -79.76
C SER A 723 -12.40 27.22 -79.93
N LEU A 724 -12.55 28.52 -80.18
CA LEU A 724 -13.86 29.16 -80.35
C LEU A 724 -14.49 28.87 -81.73
N LEU A 725 -13.68 28.69 -82.77
CA LEU A 725 -14.12 28.20 -84.08
C LEU A 725 -14.62 26.76 -84.01
N TYR A 726 -13.87 25.87 -83.34
CA TYR A 726 -14.31 24.49 -83.07
C TYR A 726 -15.62 24.45 -82.27
N LEU A 727 -15.77 25.33 -81.28
CA LEU A 727 -16.99 25.45 -80.50
C LEU A 727 -18.19 25.95 -81.32
N LYS A 728 -17.98 26.86 -82.29
CA LYS A 728 -19.04 27.33 -83.20
C LYS A 728 -19.44 26.31 -84.27
N ILE A 729 -18.45 25.63 -84.88
CA ILE A 729 -18.66 24.79 -86.07
C ILE A 729 -19.03 23.35 -85.67
N HIS A 730 -18.32 22.78 -84.68
CA HIS A 730 -18.50 21.38 -84.27
C HIS A 730 -19.25 21.22 -82.94
N ASN A 731 -19.53 22.31 -82.22
CA ASN A 731 -20.13 22.29 -80.88
C ASN A 731 -19.34 21.39 -79.89
N LYS A 732 -17.99 21.44 -79.99
CA LYS A 732 -17.05 20.73 -79.12
C LYS A 732 -16.02 21.73 -78.56
N ALA A 733 -15.69 21.60 -77.29
CA ALA A 733 -14.68 22.45 -76.65
C ALA A 733 -13.28 21.86 -76.87
N LEU A 734 -12.55 22.34 -77.89
CA LEU A 734 -11.19 21.86 -78.16
C LEU A 734 -10.17 22.64 -77.32
N GLN A 735 -9.30 21.94 -76.59
CA GLN A 735 -8.03 22.48 -76.09
C GLN A 735 -6.89 21.83 -76.89
N ALA A 736 -6.08 22.64 -77.59
CA ALA A 736 -5.03 22.15 -78.47
C ALA A 736 -3.67 22.80 -78.15
N PRO A 737 -2.58 22.02 -78.01
CA PRO A 737 -1.22 22.58 -77.94
C PRO A 737 -0.82 23.12 -79.31
N GLY A 738 0.09 24.10 -79.35
CA GLY A 738 0.57 24.72 -80.60
C GLY A 738 1.00 23.75 -81.70
N ARG A 739 1.57 22.59 -81.32
CA ARG A 739 1.97 21.52 -82.26
C ARG A 739 0.79 20.83 -82.96
N ALA A 740 -0.37 20.74 -82.30
CA ALA A 740 -1.60 20.19 -82.88
C ALA A 740 -2.48 21.27 -83.54
N THR A 741 -2.26 22.55 -83.23
CA THR A 741 -3.01 23.68 -83.81
C THR A 741 -2.95 23.70 -85.33
N SER A 742 -1.83 23.30 -85.94
CA SER A 742 -1.73 23.21 -87.42
C SER A 742 -2.71 22.20 -88.01
N ALA A 743 -2.83 21.02 -87.39
CA ALA A 743 -3.75 19.97 -87.82
C ALA A 743 -5.22 20.36 -87.55
N ALA A 744 -5.48 21.04 -86.43
CA ALA A 744 -6.79 21.61 -86.12
C ALA A 744 -7.21 22.67 -87.15
N VAL A 745 -6.35 23.65 -87.47
CA VAL A 745 -6.64 24.65 -88.51
C VAL A 745 -6.88 23.97 -89.86
N SER A 746 -6.08 22.97 -90.23
CA SER A 746 -6.21 22.26 -91.52
C SER A 746 -7.57 21.55 -91.66
N ARG A 747 -8.12 21.00 -90.57
CA ARG A 747 -9.46 20.36 -90.54
C ARG A 747 -10.62 21.36 -90.63
N LEU A 748 -10.39 22.66 -90.43
CA LEU A 748 -11.40 23.70 -90.59
C LEU A 748 -11.57 24.19 -92.05
N LYS A 749 -10.69 23.76 -92.97
CA LYS A 749 -10.69 24.22 -94.37
C LYS A 749 -12.04 24.05 -95.07
N ASP A 750 -12.65 22.87 -94.96
CA ASP A 750 -13.92 22.55 -95.63
C ASP A 750 -15.16 23.10 -94.89
N LYS A 751 -14.96 23.99 -93.90
CA LYS A 751 -16.00 24.54 -93.00
C LYS A 751 -15.90 26.06 -92.80
N LEU A 752 -14.92 26.73 -93.42
CA LEU A 752 -14.72 28.17 -93.38
C LEU A 752 -14.71 28.71 -94.81
N ASP A 753 -15.16 29.96 -94.99
CA ASP A 753 -15.03 30.65 -96.27
C ASP A 753 -13.54 30.86 -96.61
N GLU A 754 -13.17 30.75 -97.89
CA GLU A 754 -11.80 30.91 -98.37
C GLU A 754 -11.04 32.15 -97.79
N PRO A 755 -11.62 33.37 -97.71
CA PRO A 755 -10.94 34.50 -97.06
C PRO A 755 -10.74 34.32 -95.55
N ALA A 756 -11.69 33.69 -94.84
CA ALA A 756 -11.59 33.42 -93.40
C ALA A 756 -10.54 32.35 -93.10
N TYR A 757 -10.50 31.29 -93.91
CA TYR A 757 -9.46 30.26 -93.83
C TYR A 757 -8.07 30.83 -94.10
N LYS A 758 -7.94 31.71 -95.10
CA LYS A 758 -6.67 32.38 -95.42
C LYS A 758 -6.15 33.23 -94.25
N ILE A 759 -7.00 34.07 -93.63
CA ILE A 759 -6.60 34.88 -92.46
C ILE A 759 -6.09 33.99 -91.31
N LEU A 760 -6.78 32.87 -91.05
CA LEU A 760 -6.39 31.92 -90.00
C LEU A 760 -5.07 31.20 -90.32
N MET A 761 -4.84 30.81 -91.57
CA MET A 761 -3.60 30.16 -92.03
C MET A 761 -2.41 31.12 -92.05
N ASP A 762 -2.60 32.35 -92.54
CA ASP A 762 -1.55 33.38 -92.56
C ASP A 762 -1.10 33.69 -91.12
N TYR A 763 -2.05 33.89 -90.20
CA TYR A 763 -1.77 34.10 -88.77
C TYR A 763 -1.06 32.90 -88.12
N HIS A 764 -1.50 31.68 -88.41
CA HIS A 764 -0.85 30.45 -87.91
C HIS A 764 0.58 30.33 -88.43
N SER A 765 0.83 30.60 -89.71
CA SER A 765 2.19 30.55 -90.29
C SER A 765 3.14 31.57 -89.66
N ALA A 766 2.65 32.79 -89.40
CA ALA A 766 3.41 33.83 -88.70
C ALA A 766 3.68 33.46 -87.24
N THR A 767 2.69 32.86 -86.54
CA THR A 767 2.84 32.39 -85.15
C THR A 767 3.86 31.26 -85.04
N VAL A 768 3.84 30.28 -85.95
CA VAL A 768 4.84 29.20 -86.01
C VAL A 768 6.22 29.76 -86.33
N THR A 769 6.33 30.75 -87.23
CA THR A 769 7.60 31.41 -87.54
C THR A 769 8.17 32.16 -86.33
N LEU A 770 7.34 32.89 -85.58
CA LEU A 770 7.73 33.59 -84.36
C LEU A 770 8.22 32.59 -83.29
N LEU A 771 7.44 31.53 -83.02
CA LEU A 771 7.81 30.49 -82.06
C LEU A 771 9.09 29.75 -82.45
N ALA A 772 9.31 29.50 -83.74
CA ALA A 772 10.55 28.89 -84.24
C ALA A 772 11.76 29.80 -83.97
N LEU A 773 11.66 31.10 -84.26
CA LEU A 773 12.70 32.08 -83.97
C LEU A 773 12.98 32.18 -82.47
N MET A 774 11.94 32.26 -81.63
CA MET A 774 12.08 32.25 -80.16
C MET A 774 12.71 30.97 -79.63
N SER A 775 12.50 29.81 -80.26
CA SER A 775 13.12 28.55 -79.86
C SER A 775 14.55 28.35 -80.35
N ALA A 776 14.98 29.14 -81.35
CA ALA A 776 16.32 29.10 -81.93
C ALA A 776 17.26 30.17 -81.33
N ALA A 777 16.73 31.12 -80.57
CA ALA A 777 17.51 32.08 -79.80
C ALA A 777 18.15 31.40 -78.57
N THR A 778 19.41 30.98 -78.72
CA THR A 778 20.29 30.66 -77.60
C THR A 778 21.06 31.91 -77.17
N ASN A 779 21.34 32.04 -75.86
CA ASN A 779 21.72 33.27 -75.14
C ASN A 779 22.99 34.03 -75.57
N ASP A 780 23.61 33.75 -76.73
CA ASP A 780 24.91 34.31 -77.14
C ASP A 780 24.91 35.07 -78.50
N ASP A 781 23.75 35.23 -79.19
CA ASP A 781 23.63 35.94 -80.49
C ASP A 781 22.47 36.98 -80.48
N GLU A 782 22.59 38.06 -79.68
CA GLU A 782 21.42 38.89 -79.31
C GLU A 782 20.91 39.94 -80.33
N ASP A 783 21.71 40.52 -81.24
CA ASP A 783 21.22 41.65 -82.05
C ASP A 783 20.30 41.22 -83.22
N CYS A 784 20.83 40.48 -84.21
CA CYS A 784 20.10 40.17 -85.45
C CYS A 784 18.92 39.19 -85.29
N THR A 785 18.82 38.49 -84.16
CA THR A 785 17.74 37.53 -83.87
C THR A 785 16.56 38.23 -83.20
N SER A 786 16.84 39.13 -82.25
CA SER A 786 15.86 39.93 -81.51
C SER A 786 15.03 40.84 -82.42
N ASP A 787 15.67 41.56 -83.35
CA ASP A 787 14.97 42.42 -84.33
C ASP A 787 13.97 41.63 -85.19
N ARG A 788 14.33 40.40 -85.56
CA ARG A 788 13.47 39.51 -86.36
C ARG A 788 12.30 38.96 -85.54
N ILE A 789 12.49 38.76 -84.24
CA ILE A 789 11.42 38.37 -83.30
C ILE A 789 10.45 39.55 -83.11
N LEU A 790 10.95 40.77 -82.87
CA LEU A 790 10.14 41.98 -82.72
C LEU A 790 9.32 42.27 -83.98
N SER A 791 9.95 42.34 -85.15
CA SER A 791 9.26 42.59 -86.42
C SER A 791 8.18 41.53 -86.75
N LYS A 792 8.38 40.27 -86.33
CA LYS A 792 7.35 39.22 -86.48
C LYS A 792 6.24 39.30 -85.44
N ARG A 793 6.52 39.83 -84.24
CA ARG A 793 5.51 40.13 -83.22
C ARG A 793 4.61 41.28 -83.66
N GLU A 794 5.18 42.39 -84.12
CA GLU A 794 4.44 43.54 -84.66
C GLU A 794 3.53 43.14 -85.84
N LEU A 795 4.03 42.26 -86.73
CA LEU A 795 3.22 41.70 -87.82
C LEU A 795 2.00 40.93 -87.28
N LEU A 796 2.16 40.10 -86.25
CA LEU A 796 1.04 39.38 -85.64
C LEU A 796 0.07 40.33 -84.94
N GLU A 797 0.56 41.34 -84.21
CA GLU A 797 -0.24 42.40 -83.58
C GLU A 797 -1.11 43.13 -84.63
N SER A 798 -0.56 43.45 -85.80
CA SER A 798 -1.32 44.05 -86.91
C SER A 798 -2.43 43.15 -87.47
N LEU A 799 -2.30 41.83 -87.33
CA LEU A 799 -3.27 40.84 -87.80
C LEU A 799 -4.30 40.43 -86.72
N MET A 800 -4.06 40.75 -85.44
CA MET A 800 -4.98 40.42 -84.33
C MET A 800 -6.42 40.94 -84.55
N PRO A 801 -6.66 42.17 -85.05
CA PRO A 801 -8.03 42.65 -85.27
C PRO A 801 -8.78 41.81 -86.32
N ALA A 802 -8.11 41.40 -87.39
CA ALA A 802 -8.69 40.54 -88.41
C ALA A 802 -9.01 39.14 -87.85
N LEU A 803 -8.10 38.57 -87.07
CA LEU A 803 -8.29 37.27 -86.42
C LEU A 803 -9.43 37.29 -85.39
N LYS A 804 -9.53 38.33 -84.55
CA LYS A 804 -10.66 38.54 -83.63
C LYS A 804 -11.98 38.72 -84.39
N GLY A 805 -11.94 39.45 -85.52
CA GLY A 805 -13.09 39.66 -86.40
C GLY A 805 -13.76 38.37 -86.88
N LEU A 806 -12.97 37.32 -87.21
CA LEU A 806 -13.48 36.01 -87.63
C LEU A 806 -14.46 35.37 -86.64
N VAL A 807 -14.31 35.64 -85.33
CA VAL A 807 -15.03 34.91 -84.29
C VAL A 807 -15.88 35.76 -83.37
N LEU A 808 -15.60 37.06 -83.23
CA LEU A 808 -16.48 37.95 -82.47
C LEU A 808 -17.71 38.40 -83.27
N GLY A 809 -17.59 38.47 -84.61
CA GLY A 809 -18.72 38.68 -85.52
C GLY A 809 -19.27 40.10 -85.52
N THR A 810 -18.93 40.87 -86.54
CA THR A 810 -19.72 42.06 -86.90
C THR A 810 -21.14 41.65 -87.23
N SER A 811 -22.13 42.30 -86.62
CA SER A 811 -23.55 42.06 -86.86
C SER A 811 -23.91 42.37 -88.32
N GLN A 812 -24.01 41.35 -89.17
CA GLN A 812 -24.82 41.43 -90.38
C GLN A 812 -26.17 40.78 -90.10
N SER A 813 -27.20 41.62 -90.09
CA SER A 813 -28.59 41.22 -90.10
C SER A 813 -28.88 40.34 -91.31
N GLN A 814 -29.43 39.16 -91.07
CA GLN A 814 -30.27 38.52 -92.09
C GLN A 814 -31.49 39.42 -92.31
N ASP A 815 -31.79 39.72 -93.57
CA ASP A 815 -33.13 40.05 -94.05
C ASP A 815 -33.32 39.35 -95.41
N PRO A 816 -34.57 39.06 -95.83
CA PRO A 816 -34.86 37.73 -96.38
C PRO A 816 -34.82 37.61 -97.91
N ASN A 817 -34.50 36.41 -98.36
CA ASN A 817 -35.31 35.60 -99.29
C ASN A 817 -35.06 34.11 -99.04
#